data_AF-A0AAN7YI02-F1
#
_entry.id   AF-A0AAN7YI02-F1
#
_cell.length_a   1.000
_cell.length_b   1.000
_cell.length_c   1.000
_cell.angle_alpha   90.00
_cell.angle_beta   90.00
_cell.angle_gamma   90.00
#
_symmetry.space_group_name_H-M   'P 1'
#
loop_
_entity.id
_entity.type
_entity.pdbx_description
1 polymer ?
#
loop_
_entity_poly.entity_id
_entity_poly.type
_entity_poly.pdbx_seq_one_letter_code
_entity_poly.pdbx_strand_id
1 'polypeptide(L)'
;MELRKRVKLRKLQHTLGLSQDASAAGRCRSNIWGAERSHASQRGTGGVSLLGGSGACSGSEILPWRQCVSMAVGLLLAGLLALAQAWCVNAIHENLLWFSQLTEVEREISFRTECGLYYSYYKQMLQAPSIQEGLSDLIHDNLTESKRTINLLQRMNIYQEVFLSVLYRLLPIQSYLEPVYFYIYTVFSLQAVYVIALYLTAWLLSGSWLAGTLTGVWYILNRVDTTRVEFTISLRENWSMPFLALQVTAITCYLRPQLTDLQQKVMVWLMYVTTFCFCLTWQFNQFILLVQALIIYSLDCLDFLTTSQVTTLYLVQVSSMLSVWLLQFCNSMILGSLVLSFIVATLFVRHCQSGLKTGSPLVRLGKLLLHSAMVLFLTVTINYLAKKALQLRSDEHIFKFIKSKFALGPTRDFDASLYLCEEAFGLLPYDTLERLAGTLLLYPYVLTLLLLSGTLAVAALHNLSRPKGGAAEERKGVTEGRAVALRPDVAYNLLHTLFYGLLAFSTMRFPLWNGAPAEAPAEPPSHAGIRLMKYIWTGHMCAVAAYGVCGKELWTLLLGTLRCTSKVLLRLVRYAVPLLVIACLYYKFWPKLMEELSELREFYDPDTVELMTWISTKTPKRAVFAGSMQLLAGIKLCTGRVLTNHPHYEDKDLRERTKQVYQVYARRSPEEVYDIMKAIGADYVVLENSICYERRHRRGCRLRDLLDLANGHIMDGDGKNDQDLVPATHPRFCEAVKMDAVSYTALFTRTFQNKTFHVYRVKKKRTKGSPEPSAAQQPDQDL
;
A
#
# COMPACT_ATOMS: atom_id res chain seq x y z
N MET A 1 10.27 27.77 20.27
CA MET A 1 9.32 26.63 20.28
C MET A 1 8.39 26.65 21.51
N GLU A 2 8.91 26.77 22.74
CA GLU A 2 8.09 26.83 23.99
C GLU A 2 7.16 28.04 24.09
N LEU A 3 7.57 29.21 23.57
CA LEU A 3 6.71 30.39 23.54
C LEU A 3 5.46 30.17 22.65
N ARG A 4 5.61 29.43 21.54
CA ARG A 4 4.49 29.05 20.64
C ARG A 4 3.63 27.92 21.24
N LYS A 5 4.23 27.03 22.04
CA LYS A 5 3.54 25.97 22.81
C LYS A 5 2.53 26.55 23.81
N ARG A 6 2.90 27.65 24.51
CA ARG A 6 2.00 28.36 25.44
C ARG A 6 0.79 29.01 24.77
N VAL A 7 0.94 29.47 23.52
CA VAL A 7 -0.16 30.09 22.76
C VAL A 7 -1.19 29.06 22.31
N LYS A 8 -0.75 27.86 21.90
CA LYS A 8 -1.66 26.77 21.49
C LYS A 8 -2.43 26.19 22.69
N LEU A 9 -1.80 26.05 23.86
CA LEU A 9 -2.47 25.61 25.10
C LEU A 9 -3.57 26.59 25.56
N ARG A 10 -3.32 27.91 25.50
CA ARG A 10 -4.32 28.92 25.84
C ARG A 10 -5.53 28.92 24.90
N LYS A 11 -5.32 28.66 23.61
CA LYS A 11 -6.44 28.52 22.65
C LYS A 11 -7.25 27.24 22.90
N LEU A 12 -6.60 26.13 23.26
CA LEU A 12 -7.29 24.86 23.54
C LEU A 12 -8.21 24.95 24.77
N GLN A 13 -7.79 25.65 25.83
CA GLN A 13 -8.62 25.87 27.03
C GLN A 13 -9.86 26.72 26.74
N HIS A 14 -9.77 27.65 25.79
CA HIS A 14 -10.89 28.52 25.43
C HIS A 14 -11.93 27.83 24.52
N THR A 15 -11.54 26.79 23.79
CA THR A 15 -12.45 26.02 22.91
C THR A 15 -13.19 24.92 23.67
N LEU A 16 -12.74 24.55 24.87
CA LEU A 16 -13.33 23.49 25.70
C LEU A 16 -14.36 23.95 26.74
N GLY A 17 -14.72 25.24 26.76
CA GLY A 17 -15.96 25.74 27.37
C GLY A 17 -16.27 25.24 28.79
N LEU A 18 -15.28 25.15 29.68
CA LEU A 18 -15.49 24.89 31.11
C LEU A 18 -15.35 26.21 31.87
N SER A 19 -16.46 26.94 31.98
CA SER A 19 -16.65 27.97 32.99
C SER A 19 -17.86 27.57 33.82
N GLN A 20 -17.63 27.20 35.08
CA GLN A 20 -18.65 27.15 36.13
C GLN A 20 -18.91 28.59 36.59
N ASP A 21 -20.16 29.07 36.50
CA ASP A 21 -20.86 29.68 37.63
C ASP A 21 -22.30 30.16 37.29
N ALA A 22 -23.18 29.93 38.28
CA ALA A 22 -24.41 30.66 38.65
C ALA A 22 -25.80 30.39 37.98
N SER A 23 -26.62 29.64 38.75
CA SER A 23 -27.99 29.90 39.26
C SER A 23 -29.26 30.03 38.38
N ALA A 24 -30.11 29.02 38.57
CA ALA A 24 -31.59 28.93 38.59
C ALA A 24 -32.51 30.16 38.33
N ALA A 25 -33.56 29.95 37.51
CA ALA A 25 -34.98 30.15 37.88
C ALA A 25 -35.97 29.77 36.75
N GLY A 26 -36.93 28.89 37.06
CA GLY A 26 -38.36 29.16 36.83
C GLY A 26 -39.05 28.81 35.50
N ARG A 27 -39.99 27.85 35.62
CA ARG A 27 -41.43 27.95 35.29
C ARG A 27 -41.94 27.29 33.99
N CYS A 28 -42.81 26.30 34.21
CA CYS A 28 -43.73 25.68 33.25
C CYS A 28 -44.71 26.68 32.60
N ARG A 29 -45.14 26.41 31.36
CA ARG A 29 -46.57 26.32 31.00
C ARG A 29 -46.81 25.61 29.66
N SER A 30 -48.03 25.11 29.61
CA SER A 30 -48.68 24.13 28.76
C SER A 30 -49.29 24.71 27.46
N ASN A 31 -49.93 23.80 26.71
CA ASN A 31 -51.06 23.98 25.78
C ASN A 31 -50.69 24.13 24.27
N ILE A 32 -51.40 23.58 23.28
CA ILE A 32 -52.53 22.63 23.15
C ILE A 32 -52.76 22.44 21.63
N TRP A 33 -53.21 21.24 21.23
CA TRP A 33 -54.05 20.89 20.06
C TRP A 33 -53.53 20.84 18.61
N GLY A 34 -54.09 19.86 17.89
CA GLY A 34 -54.16 19.81 16.43
C GLY A 34 -54.18 18.39 15.84
N ALA A 35 -55.26 17.64 16.06
CA ALA A 35 -55.49 16.35 15.41
C ALA A 35 -56.08 16.57 14.01
N GLU A 36 -55.61 15.82 13.00
CA GLU A 36 -56.41 15.49 11.82
C GLU A 36 -56.01 14.12 11.28
N ARG A 37 -57.00 13.22 11.19
CA ARG A 37 -56.93 11.92 10.52
C ARG A 37 -57.38 12.10 9.07
N SER A 38 -56.66 11.50 8.13
CA SER A 38 -57.25 11.03 6.87
C SER A 38 -56.60 9.71 6.44
N HIS A 39 -57.45 8.83 5.92
CA HIS A 39 -57.21 7.41 5.66
C HIS A 39 -56.47 7.14 4.34
N ALA A 40 -55.74 6.01 4.34
CA ALA A 40 -55.50 5.06 3.24
C ALA A 40 -54.51 5.42 2.11
N SER A 41 -53.35 4.75 2.13
CA SER A 41 -52.99 3.76 1.10
C SER A 41 -51.75 2.98 1.54
N GLN A 42 -51.94 1.69 1.84
CA GLN A 42 -50.87 0.74 2.11
C GLN A 42 -50.03 0.51 0.83
N ARG A 43 -48.78 0.94 0.84
CA ARG A 43 -47.70 0.34 0.03
C ARG A 43 -46.62 -0.14 0.98
N GLY A 44 -46.44 -1.46 1.02
CA GLY A 44 -45.45 -2.12 1.86
C GLY A 44 -44.04 -1.61 1.57
N THR A 45 -43.46 -0.91 2.53
CA THR A 45 -42.04 -0.61 2.58
C THR A 45 -41.32 -1.78 3.24
N GLY A 46 -40.81 -2.69 2.41
CA GLY A 46 -39.87 -3.71 2.85
C GLY A 46 -38.57 -3.06 3.32
N GLY A 47 -38.34 -3.05 4.63
CA GLY A 47 -37.08 -2.63 5.22
C GLY A 47 -35.95 -3.58 4.83
N VAL A 48 -35.07 -3.12 3.95
CA VAL A 48 -33.87 -3.84 3.52
C VAL A 48 -32.80 -3.70 4.60
N SER A 49 -32.47 -4.78 5.31
CA SER A 49 -31.28 -4.84 6.17
C SER A 49 -30.27 -5.84 5.62
N LEU A 50 -29.13 -5.33 5.16
CA LEU A 50 -27.96 -6.10 4.69
C LEU A 50 -27.16 -6.73 5.84
N LEU A 51 -27.48 -6.40 7.10
CA LEU A 51 -26.68 -6.73 8.29
C LEU A 51 -27.47 -7.51 9.38
N GLY A 52 -28.64 -8.06 9.03
CA GLY A 52 -29.50 -8.82 9.96
C GLY A 52 -28.90 -10.16 10.41
N GLY A 53 -28.93 -10.41 11.72
CA GLY A 53 -28.32 -11.57 12.36
C GLY A 53 -29.05 -12.90 12.13
N SER A 54 -28.25 -13.98 12.15
CA SER A 54 -28.69 -15.38 12.14
C SER A 54 -29.47 -15.74 13.42
N GLY A 55 -30.70 -16.24 13.24
CA GLY A 55 -31.47 -16.84 14.32
C GLY A 55 -32.96 -16.95 14.00
N ALA A 56 -33.36 -17.98 13.25
CA ALA A 56 -34.74 -18.44 13.26
C ALA A 56 -35.02 -19.09 14.62
N CYS A 57 -35.49 -18.29 15.58
CA CYS A 57 -36.24 -18.79 16.72
C CYS A 57 -37.71 -18.49 16.46
N SER A 58 -38.47 -19.53 16.15
CA SER A 58 -39.92 -19.50 16.23
C SER A 58 -40.30 -19.14 17.68
N GLY A 59 -41.15 -18.12 17.82
CA GLY A 59 -41.75 -17.71 19.08
C GLY A 59 -41.27 -16.36 19.61
N SER A 60 -42.22 -15.42 19.67
CA SER A 60 -42.21 -14.11 20.35
C SER A 60 -41.87 -12.89 19.48
N GLU A 61 -42.90 -12.09 19.23
CA GLU A 61 -42.90 -10.73 18.65
C GLU A 61 -42.14 -9.71 19.53
N ILE A 62 -40.84 -9.94 19.81
CA ILE A 62 -39.98 -8.97 20.47
C ILE A 62 -39.19 -8.19 19.41
N LEU A 63 -39.92 -7.25 18.82
CA LEU A 63 -39.54 -5.89 18.42
C LEU A 63 -38.36 -5.67 17.41
N PRO A 64 -38.64 -5.46 16.11
CA PRO A 64 -37.65 -5.01 15.11
C PRO A 64 -36.85 -3.75 15.51
N TRP A 65 -37.39 -2.93 16.41
CA TRP A 65 -36.71 -1.76 16.99
C TRP A 65 -35.34 -2.07 17.61
N ARG A 66 -35.19 -3.18 18.37
CA ARG A 66 -33.92 -3.50 19.03
C ARG A 66 -32.80 -3.80 18.03
N GLN A 67 -33.15 -4.44 16.92
CA GLN A 67 -32.21 -4.71 15.82
C GLN A 67 -31.85 -3.42 15.08
N CYS A 68 -32.82 -2.54 14.83
CA CYS A 68 -32.57 -1.22 14.25
C CYS A 68 -31.64 -0.36 15.12
N VAL A 69 -31.88 -0.31 16.43
CA VAL A 69 -31.02 0.43 17.38
C VAL A 69 -29.61 -0.16 17.39
N SER A 70 -29.46 -1.49 17.47
CA SER A 70 -28.13 -2.12 17.45
C SER A 70 -27.38 -1.86 16.15
N MET A 71 -28.09 -1.82 15.02
CA MET A 71 -27.49 -1.51 13.72
C MET A 71 -27.07 -0.04 13.64
N ALA A 72 -27.93 0.88 14.10
CA ALA A 72 -27.63 2.31 14.15
C ALA A 72 -26.41 2.61 15.05
N VAL A 73 -26.35 1.99 16.25
CA VAL A 73 -25.20 2.11 17.16
C VAL A 73 -23.93 1.56 16.50
N GLY A 74 -24.00 0.40 15.85
CA GLY A 74 -22.86 -0.20 15.18
C GLY A 74 -22.33 0.65 14.01
N LEU A 75 -23.21 1.28 13.22
CA LEU A 75 -22.81 2.18 12.13
C LEU A 75 -22.27 3.52 12.66
N LEU A 76 -22.88 4.08 13.71
CA LEU A 76 -22.37 5.28 14.37
C LEU A 76 -20.95 5.06 14.92
N LEU A 77 -20.71 3.94 15.60
CA LEU A 77 -19.37 3.59 16.10
C LEU A 77 -18.36 3.39 14.96
N ALA A 78 -18.77 2.78 13.84
CA ALA A 78 -17.90 2.68 12.66
C ALA A 78 -17.48 4.06 12.17
N GLY A 79 -18.42 5.00 12.06
CA GLY A 79 -18.15 6.39 11.68
C GLY A 79 -17.24 7.11 12.66
N LEU A 80 -17.48 6.98 13.97
CA LEU A 80 -16.66 7.60 15.02
C LEU A 80 -15.22 7.09 14.99
N LEU A 81 -15.00 5.78 14.84
CA LEU A 81 -13.66 5.20 14.76
C LEU A 81 -12.94 5.61 13.47
N ALA A 82 -13.66 5.69 12.36
CA ALA A 82 -13.11 6.15 11.09
C ALA A 82 -12.67 7.62 11.16
N LEU A 83 -13.49 8.48 11.76
CA LEU A 83 -13.16 9.88 12.03
C LEU A 83 -11.97 10.00 13.00
N ALA A 84 -11.94 9.18 14.05
CA ALA A 84 -10.82 9.14 14.99
C ALA A 84 -9.50 8.74 14.29
N GLN A 85 -9.54 7.77 13.38
CA GLN A 85 -8.38 7.41 12.57
C GLN A 85 -7.92 8.56 11.67
N ALA A 86 -8.83 9.19 10.92
CA ALA A 86 -8.49 10.31 10.05
C ALA A 86 -7.92 11.49 10.84
N TRP A 87 -8.52 11.81 11.99
CA TRP A 87 -8.03 12.84 12.90
C TRP A 87 -6.65 12.50 13.46
N CYS A 88 -6.45 11.26 13.91
CA CYS A 88 -5.17 10.79 14.46
C CYS A 88 -4.04 10.92 13.44
N VAL A 89 -4.23 10.40 12.22
CA VAL A 89 -3.26 10.50 11.13
C VAL A 89 -2.96 11.97 10.79
N ASN A 90 -3.99 12.80 10.71
CA ASN A 90 -3.82 14.22 10.41
C ASN A 90 -3.07 14.97 11.52
N ALA A 91 -3.42 14.72 12.77
CA ALA A 91 -2.79 15.34 13.93
C ALA A 91 -1.31 14.96 14.01
N ILE A 92 -0.98 13.70 13.75
CA ILE A 92 0.40 13.23 13.75
C ILE A 92 1.18 13.84 12.58
N HIS A 93 0.62 13.86 11.38
CA HIS A 93 1.23 14.51 10.23
C HIS A 93 1.54 15.99 10.53
N GLU A 94 0.56 16.72 11.08
CA GLU A 94 0.73 18.13 11.47
C GLU A 94 1.76 18.31 12.58
N ASN A 95 1.76 17.47 13.61
CA ASN A 95 2.65 17.62 14.75
C ASN A 95 4.10 17.20 14.45
N LEU A 96 4.30 16.22 13.56
CA LEU A 96 5.64 15.75 13.21
C LEU A 96 6.34 16.59 12.15
N LEU A 97 5.61 17.23 11.25
CA LEU A 97 6.19 18.08 10.21
C LEU A 97 6.06 19.57 10.52
N TRP A 98 5.15 19.95 11.43
CA TRP A 98 4.66 21.32 11.57
C TRP A 98 4.11 21.87 10.24
N PHE A 99 3.37 21.03 9.52
CA PHE A 99 3.06 21.21 8.10
C PHE A 99 2.35 22.53 7.79
N SER A 100 1.42 22.97 8.66
CA SER A 100 0.68 24.22 8.45
C SER A 100 1.53 25.48 8.42
N GLN A 101 2.69 25.49 9.09
CA GLN A 101 3.57 26.66 9.16
C GLN A 101 4.70 26.65 8.14
N LEU A 102 4.90 25.52 7.46
CA LEU A 102 5.90 25.43 6.40
C LEU A 102 5.50 26.30 5.20
N THR A 103 6.52 26.86 4.54
CA THR A 103 6.36 27.52 3.24
C THR A 103 6.01 26.50 2.15
N GLU A 104 5.49 26.95 1.00
CA GLU A 104 5.11 26.04 -0.10
C GLU A 104 6.28 25.13 -0.53
N VAL A 105 7.48 25.69 -0.68
CA VAL A 105 8.67 24.92 -1.08
C VAL A 105 9.04 23.88 -0.02
N GLU A 106 8.99 24.23 1.26
CA GLU A 106 9.28 23.27 2.35
C GLU A 106 8.24 22.15 2.40
N ARG A 107 6.95 22.47 2.20
CA ARG A 107 5.89 21.47 2.09
C ARG A 107 6.16 20.53 0.93
N GLU A 108 6.58 21.05 -0.22
CA GLU A 108 6.89 20.24 -1.40
C GLU A 108 8.11 19.34 -1.19
N ILE A 109 9.16 19.83 -0.52
CA ILE A 109 10.34 19.03 -0.16
C ILE A 109 9.97 17.86 0.76
N SER A 110 8.92 18.00 1.58
CA SER A 110 8.43 16.89 2.42
C SER A 110 7.93 15.69 1.60
N PHE A 111 7.47 15.90 0.36
CA PHE A 111 7.10 14.83 -0.57
C PHE A 111 8.36 14.22 -1.21
N ARG A 112 9.00 13.31 -0.48
CA ARG A 112 10.22 12.65 -0.92
C ARG A 112 9.96 11.59 -1.99
N THR A 113 10.95 11.35 -2.85
CA THR A 113 10.97 10.22 -3.81
C THR A 113 9.76 10.21 -4.75
N GLU A 114 9.13 9.06 -4.97
CA GLU A 114 7.99 8.88 -5.87
C GLU A 114 6.75 9.72 -5.45
N CYS A 115 6.60 10.04 -4.16
CA CYS A 115 5.52 10.92 -3.70
C CYS A 115 5.59 12.32 -4.33
N GLY A 116 6.80 12.87 -4.44
CA GLY A 116 7.02 14.17 -5.05
C GLY A 116 6.73 14.16 -6.55
N LEU A 117 7.11 13.06 -7.22
CA LEU A 117 6.83 12.87 -8.63
C LEU A 117 5.32 12.82 -8.90
N TYR A 118 4.55 12.04 -8.14
CA TYR A 118 3.10 11.96 -8.32
C TYR A 118 2.41 13.30 -8.04
N TYR A 119 2.78 13.97 -6.95
CA TYR A 119 2.21 15.28 -6.64
C TYR A 119 2.57 16.33 -7.70
N SER A 120 3.72 16.22 -8.37
CA SER A 120 4.09 17.11 -9.49
C SER A 120 3.13 17.02 -10.69
N TYR A 121 2.59 15.83 -10.99
CA TYR A 121 1.60 15.66 -12.07
C TYR A 121 0.24 16.24 -11.70
N TYR A 122 -0.17 16.13 -10.44
CA TYR A 122 -1.33 16.83 -9.93
C TYR A 122 -1.16 18.36 -10.08
N LYS A 123 0.00 18.89 -9.71
CA LYS A 123 0.33 20.32 -9.88
C LYS A 123 0.33 20.74 -11.36
N GLN A 124 0.88 19.92 -12.26
CA GLN A 124 0.88 20.17 -13.71
C GLN A 124 -0.55 20.32 -14.27
N MET A 125 -1.48 19.45 -13.87
CA MET A 125 -2.89 19.54 -14.29
C MET A 125 -3.61 20.79 -13.77
N LEU A 126 -3.24 21.26 -12.57
CA LEU A 126 -3.82 22.46 -11.98
C LEU A 126 -3.28 23.75 -12.63
N GLN A 127 -2.01 23.73 -13.03
CA GLN A 127 -1.35 24.87 -13.69
C GLN A 127 -1.72 25.00 -15.17
N ALA A 128 -2.21 23.92 -15.80
CA ALA A 128 -2.64 23.94 -17.19
C ALA A 128 -3.87 24.85 -17.39
N PRO A 129 -3.91 25.67 -18.47
CA PRO A 129 -4.98 26.64 -18.70
C PRO A 129 -6.35 25.96 -18.86
N SER A 130 -6.40 24.76 -19.45
CA SER A 130 -7.62 23.94 -19.57
C SER A 130 -7.37 22.49 -19.14
N ILE A 131 -8.45 21.76 -18.80
CA ILE A 131 -8.38 20.33 -18.45
C ILE A 131 -7.90 19.52 -19.67
N GLN A 132 -8.36 19.87 -20.87
CA GLN A 132 -7.99 19.18 -22.11
C GLN A 132 -6.51 19.37 -22.43
N GLU A 133 -5.99 20.59 -22.28
CA GLU A 133 -4.57 20.88 -22.50
C GLU A 133 -3.71 20.16 -21.46
N GLY A 134 -4.08 20.22 -20.17
CA GLY A 134 -3.38 19.48 -19.12
C GLY A 134 -3.36 17.96 -19.39
N LEU A 135 -4.46 17.38 -19.86
CA LEU A 135 -4.51 15.97 -20.22
C LEU A 135 -3.61 15.65 -21.43
N SER A 136 -3.62 16.52 -22.43
CA SER A 136 -2.74 16.40 -23.60
C SER A 136 -1.27 16.47 -23.22
N ASP A 137 -0.91 17.39 -22.31
CA ASP A 137 0.45 17.55 -21.78
C ASP A 137 0.93 16.32 -21.01
N LEU A 138 0.03 15.65 -20.27
CA LEU A 138 0.37 14.40 -19.58
C LEU A 138 0.49 13.20 -20.54
N ILE A 139 -0.27 13.18 -21.64
CA ILE A 139 -0.21 12.11 -22.65
C ILE A 139 1.04 12.26 -23.54
N HIS A 140 1.45 13.49 -23.83
CA HIS A 140 2.62 13.80 -24.65
C HIS A 140 3.70 14.51 -23.83
N ASP A 141 4.03 13.97 -22.66
CA ASP A 141 4.93 14.63 -21.72
C ASP A 141 6.38 14.51 -22.18
N ASN A 142 7.01 15.67 -22.43
CA ASN A 142 8.44 15.82 -22.71
C ASN A 142 9.20 16.54 -21.59
N LEU A 143 8.53 16.80 -20.46
CA LEU A 143 9.05 17.56 -19.33
C LEU A 143 9.53 16.66 -18.18
N THR A 144 9.14 15.39 -18.14
CA THR A 144 9.60 14.43 -17.13
C THR A 144 10.92 13.82 -17.55
N GLU A 145 11.00 13.22 -18.73
CA GLU A 145 12.19 12.50 -19.21
C GLU A 145 12.93 13.27 -20.30
N SER A 146 14.21 13.56 -20.07
CA SER A 146 15.06 14.18 -21.09
C SER A 146 15.20 13.32 -22.35
N LYS A 147 15.06 13.97 -23.52
CA LYS A 147 15.14 13.37 -24.87
C LYS A 147 14.05 12.35 -25.21
N ARG A 148 13.00 12.21 -24.38
CA ARG A 148 11.90 11.26 -24.61
C ARG A 148 10.56 11.95 -24.39
N THR A 149 9.56 11.53 -25.17
CA THR A 149 8.16 11.89 -24.92
C THR A 149 7.46 10.63 -24.43
N ILE A 150 6.76 10.72 -23.29
CA ILE A 150 6.11 9.58 -22.65
C ILE A 150 4.64 9.85 -22.36
N ASN A 151 3.83 8.80 -22.45
CA ASN A 151 2.45 8.85 -21.96
C ASN A 151 2.43 8.47 -20.48
N LEU A 152 2.23 9.49 -19.62
CA LEU A 152 2.24 9.31 -18.17
C LEU A 152 1.04 8.50 -17.67
N LEU A 153 -0.12 8.60 -18.31
CA LEU A 153 -1.32 7.84 -17.92
C LEU A 153 -1.13 6.35 -18.16
N GLN A 154 -0.51 5.99 -19.28
CA GLN A 154 -0.22 4.60 -19.61
C GLN A 154 0.83 3.98 -18.67
N ARG A 155 1.83 4.76 -18.25
CA ARG A 155 3.04 4.26 -17.58
C ARG A 155 3.06 4.41 -16.06
N MET A 156 2.48 5.47 -15.51
CA MET A 156 2.66 5.87 -14.10
C MET A 156 1.41 5.70 -13.22
N ASN A 157 0.32 5.17 -13.77
CA ASN A 157 -0.98 5.01 -13.10
C ASN A 157 -1.41 6.27 -12.32
N ILE A 158 -1.37 7.44 -12.97
CA ILE A 158 -1.67 8.76 -12.36
C ILE A 158 -3.15 9.16 -12.44
N TYR A 159 -4.06 8.18 -12.57
CA TYR A 159 -5.49 8.44 -12.77
C TYR A 159 -6.13 9.13 -11.57
N GLN A 160 -5.70 8.81 -10.35
CA GLN A 160 -6.16 9.46 -9.13
C GLN A 160 -5.73 10.93 -9.06
N GLU A 161 -4.52 11.28 -9.49
CA GLU A 161 -4.09 12.68 -9.56
C GLU A 161 -4.91 13.46 -10.58
N VAL A 162 -5.12 12.89 -11.78
CA VAL A 162 -5.95 13.52 -12.81
C VAL A 162 -7.37 13.71 -12.30
N PHE A 163 -7.98 12.67 -11.72
CA PHE A 163 -9.34 12.75 -11.17
C PHE A 163 -9.46 13.82 -10.07
N LEU A 164 -8.52 13.86 -9.11
CA LEU A 164 -8.52 14.90 -8.08
C LEU A 164 -8.32 16.29 -8.66
N SER A 165 -7.47 16.45 -9.67
CA SER A 165 -7.20 17.76 -10.28
C SER A 165 -8.45 18.29 -10.99
N VAL A 166 -9.19 17.43 -11.67
CA VAL A 166 -10.48 17.77 -12.30
C VAL A 166 -11.51 18.13 -11.23
N LEU A 167 -11.61 17.34 -10.17
CA LEU A 167 -12.55 17.61 -9.07
C LEU A 167 -12.26 18.96 -8.38
N TYR A 168 -10.99 19.26 -8.14
CA TYR A 168 -10.55 20.53 -7.54
C TYR A 168 -10.75 21.74 -8.47
N ARG A 169 -10.71 21.54 -9.79
CA ARG A 169 -10.99 22.59 -10.79
C ARG A 169 -12.48 22.85 -11.01
N LEU A 170 -13.32 21.81 -10.91
CA LEU A 170 -14.76 21.90 -11.16
C LEU A 170 -15.57 22.34 -9.94
N LEU A 171 -15.15 21.93 -8.74
CA LEU A 171 -15.83 22.31 -7.50
C LEU A 171 -15.28 23.64 -6.94
N PRO A 172 -16.07 24.41 -6.18
CA PRO A 172 -15.64 25.68 -5.57
C PRO A 172 -14.69 25.50 -4.37
N ILE A 173 -13.81 24.48 -4.41
CA ILE A 173 -12.88 24.14 -3.33
C ILE A 173 -11.74 25.15 -3.21
N GLN A 174 -11.35 25.74 -4.34
CA GLN A 174 -10.27 26.73 -4.44
C GLN A 174 -10.47 27.95 -3.52
N SER A 175 -11.73 28.26 -3.17
CA SER A 175 -12.05 29.40 -2.31
C SER A 175 -11.72 29.17 -0.82
N TYR A 176 -11.54 27.93 -0.37
CA TYR A 176 -11.37 27.62 1.04
C TYR A 176 -10.23 26.66 1.38
N LEU A 177 -9.66 25.93 0.40
CA LEU A 177 -8.60 24.96 0.65
C LEU A 177 -7.52 25.01 -0.42
N GLU A 178 -6.25 25.08 -0.02
CA GLU A 178 -5.12 24.99 -0.96
C GLU A 178 -5.03 23.58 -1.58
N PRO A 179 -4.46 23.45 -2.79
CA PRO A 179 -4.40 22.16 -3.50
C PRO A 179 -3.69 21.05 -2.71
N VAL A 180 -2.61 21.40 -2.01
CA VAL A 180 -1.82 20.46 -1.20
C VAL A 180 -2.70 19.83 -0.11
N TYR A 181 -3.46 20.64 0.63
CA TYR A 181 -4.33 20.13 1.70
C TYR A 181 -5.48 19.31 1.14
N PHE A 182 -6.05 19.71 0.00
CA PHE A 182 -7.10 18.93 -0.65
C PHE A 182 -6.60 17.52 -1.03
N TYR A 183 -5.39 17.43 -1.57
CA TYR A 183 -4.75 16.16 -1.89
C TYR A 183 -4.55 15.30 -0.63
N ILE A 184 -3.93 15.86 0.41
CA ILE A 184 -3.62 15.15 1.66
C ILE A 184 -4.89 14.67 2.37
N TYR A 185 -5.89 15.55 2.54
CA TYR A 185 -7.13 15.22 3.23
C TYR A 185 -7.96 14.18 2.49
N THR A 186 -7.88 14.14 1.15
CA THR A 186 -8.54 13.09 0.37
C THR A 186 -7.92 11.72 0.67
N VAL A 187 -6.59 11.62 0.72
CA VAL A 187 -5.90 10.38 1.07
C VAL A 187 -6.20 9.96 2.51
N PHE A 188 -6.20 10.90 3.47
CA PHE A 188 -6.55 10.57 4.86
C PHE A 188 -8.02 10.14 5.01
N SER A 189 -8.93 10.73 4.24
CA SER A 189 -10.33 10.31 4.19
C SER A 189 -10.48 8.89 3.63
N LEU A 190 -9.69 8.52 2.62
CA LEU A 190 -9.63 7.15 2.11
C LEU A 190 -9.18 6.14 3.17
N GLN A 191 -8.28 6.53 4.09
CA GLN A 191 -7.90 5.66 5.21
C GLN A 191 -9.04 5.46 6.21
N ALA A 192 -9.93 6.45 6.37
CA ALA A 192 -11.16 6.28 7.15
C ALA A 192 -12.06 5.19 6.53
N VAL A 193 -12.21 5.20 5.20
CA VAL A 193 -12.95 4.16 4.45
C VAL A 193 -12.33 2.77 4.65
N TYR A 194 -11.00 2.68 4.68
CA TYR A 194 -10.31 1.42 4.96
C TYR A 194 -10.65 0.84 6.34
N VAL A 195 -10.66 1.67 7.39
CA VAL A 195 -11.07 1.24 8.74
C VAL A 195 -12.53 0.80 8.79
N ILE A 196 -13.42 1.52 8.09
CA ILE A 196 -14.84 1.12 7.98
C ILE A 196 -14.96 -0.26 7.34
N ALA A 197 -14.22 -0.52 6.26
CA ALA A 197 -14.25 -1.81 5.58
C ALA A 197 -13.76 -2.96 6.49
N LEU A 198 -12.66 -2.76 7.23
CA LEU A 198 -12.18 -3.74 8.22
C LEU A 198 -13.18 -3.96 9.36
N TYR A 199 -13.78 -2.88 9.87
CA TYR A 199 -14.84 -2.93 10.89
C TYR A 199 -16.04 -3.76 10.41
N LEU A 200 -16.52 -3.49 9.20
CA LEU A 200 -17.63 -4.21 8.59
C LEU A 200 -17.28 -5.67 8.34
N THR A 201 -16.07 -5.98 7.89
CA THR A 201 -15.60 -7.36 7.72
C THR A 201 -15.64 -8.12 9.06
N ALA A 202 -15.11 -7.54 10.14
CA ALA A 202 -15.13 -8.17 11.47
C ALA A 202 -16.55 -8.32 12.04
N TRP A 203 -17.44 -7.35 11.80
CA TRP A 203 -18.85 -7.44 12.17
C TRP A 203 -19.54 -8.55 11.37
N LEU A 204 -19.33 -8.61 10.06
CA LEU A 204 -19.87 -9.68 9.21
C LEU A 204 -19.37 -11.05 9.66
N LEU A 205 -18.12 -11.22 10.05
CA LEU A 205 -17.62 -12.54 10.48
C LEU A 205 -18.21 -12.98 11.83
N SER A 206 -18.25 -12.07 12.81
CA SER A 206 -18.61 -12.37 14.21
C SER A 206 -20.11 -12.24 14.53
N GLY A 207 -20.85 -11.49 13.72
CA GLY A 207 -22.23 -11.07 13.99
C GLY A 207 -22.38 -10.05 15.13
N SER A 208 -21.30 -9.40 15.56
CA SER A 208 -21.31 -8.39 16.63
C SER A 208 -20.55 -7.12 16.20
N TRP A 209 -21.16 -5.96 16.40
CA TRP A 209 -20.51 -4.67 16.16
C TRP A 209 -19.30 -4.45 17.08
N LEU A 210 -19.28 -5.09 18.25
CA LEU A 210 -18.16 -5.03 19.21
C LEU A 210 -16.85 -5.60 18.62
N ALA A 211 -16.94 -6.59 17.71
CA ALA A 211 -15.78 -7.08 16.97
C ALA A 211 -15.23 -6.02 16.00
N GLY A 212 -16.13 -5.28 15.35
CA GLY A 212 -15.75 -4.12 14.54
C GLY A 212 -15.04 -3.08 15.41
N THR A 213 -15.60 -2.73 16.57
CA THR A 213 -15.00 -1.75 17.49
C THR A 213 -13.60 -2.16 17.90
N LEU A 214 -13.42 -3.41 18.32
CA LEU A 214 -12.13 -3.95 18.70
C LEU A 214 -11.12 -3.93 17.54
N THR A 215 -11.57 -4.23 16.31
CA THR A 215 -10.76 -4.12 15.09
C THR A 215 -10.26 -2.70 14.86
N GLY A 216 -11.15 -1.71 14.95
CA GLY A 216 -10.79 -0.30 14.77
C GLY A 216 -9.83 0.21 15.85
N VAL A 217 -10.06 -0.16 17.11
CA VAL A 217 -9.15 0.18 18.22
C VAL A 217 -7.77 -0.43 18.01
N TRP A 218 -7.67 -1.72 17.69
CA TRP A 218 -6.37 -2.35 17.40
C TRP A 218 -5.67 -1.75 16.20
N TYR A 219 -6.43 -1.36 15.17
CA TYR A 219 -5.87 -0.72 13.98
C TYR A 219 -5.23 0.63 14.33
N ILE A 220 -5.92 1.48 15.10
CA ILE A 220 -5.43 2.79 15.54
C ILE A 220 -4.22 2.64 16.46
N LEU A 221 -4.28 1.72 17.44
CA LEU A 221 -3.19 1.54 18.41
C LEU A 221 -1.92 0.93 17.81
N ASN A 222 -2.05 0.06 16.81
CA ASN A 222 -0.91 -0.53 16.10
C ASN A 222 -0.58 0.23 14.81
N ARG A 223 -0.90 1.53 14.72
CA ARG A 223 -0.70 2.39 13.53
C ARG A 223 0.66 2.22 12.87
N VAL A 224 1.74 2.15 13.64
CA VAL A 224 3.13 1.98 13.16
C VAL A 224 3.31 0.72 12.31
N ASP A 225 2.51 -0.31 12.59
CA ASP A 225 2.57 -1.61 11.93
C ASP A 225 1.45 -1.81 10.90
N THR A 226 0.36 -1.02 10.97
CA THR A 226 -0.82 -1.12 10.08
C THR A 226 -0.82 -0.10 8.94
N THR A 227 -0.22 1.08 9.11
CA THR A 227 -0.15 2.11 8.07
C THR A 227 1.08 3.00 8.21
N ARG A 228 1.45 3.66 7.11
CA ARG A 228 2.54 4.66 7.05
C ARG A 228 2.15 5.92 6.28
N VAL A 229 0.84 6.07 6.06
CA VAL A 229 0.25 7.11 5.21
C VAL A 229 0.68 8.53 5.59
N GLU A 230 1.02 8.76 6.86
CA GLU A 230 1.41 10.07 7.39
C GLU A 230 2.69 10.66 6.79
N PHE A 231 3.61 9.82 6.31
CA PHE A 231 4.86 10.27 5.69
C PHE A 231 4.92 10.00 4.19
N THR A 232 4.09 9.07 3.70
CA THR A 232 4.16 8.59 2.32
C THR A 232 2.82 8.72 1.60
N ILE A 233 2.22 9.91 1.70
CA ILE A 233 0.81 10.17 1.38
C ILE A 233 0.45 9.74 -0.05
N SER A 234 1.24 10.17 -1.04
CA SER A 234 0.92 9.98 -2.47
C SER A 234 1.18 8.56 -3.00
N LEU A 235 1.69 7.63 -2.16
CA LEU A 235 1.98 6.28 -2.61
C LEU A 235 0.73 5.52 -3.06
N ARG A 236 0.87 4.75 -4.14
CA ARG A 236 -0.23 4.05 -4.82
C ARG A 236 -0.96 3.05 -3.92
N GLU A 237 -0.27 2.44 -2.98
CA GLU A 237 -0.90 1.56 -2.00
C GLU A 237 -1.87 2.31 -1.07
N ASN A 238 -1.57 3.54 -0.67
CA ASN A 238 -2.44 4.30 0.22
C ASN A 238 -3.78 4.67 -0.45
N TRP A 239 -3.77 4.79 -1.78
CA TRP A 239 -4.98 4.93 -2.60
C TRP A 239 -5.75 3.64 -2.76
N SER A 240 -5.06 2.51 -2.93
CA SER A 240 -5.66 1.23 -3.34
C SER A 240 -6.12 0.33 -2.18
N MET A 241 -5.46 0.36 -1.01
CA MET A 241 -5.83 -0.46 0.16
C MET A 241 -7.31 -0.34 0.59
N PRO A 242 -7.91 0.88 0.64
CA PRO A 242 -9.33 1.03 0.98
C PRO A 242 -10.24 0.24 0.02
N PHE A 243 -9.95 0.29 -1.28
CA PHE A 243 -10.73 -0.44 -2.29
C PHE A 243 -10.55 -1.95 -2.14
N LEU A 244 -9.35 -2.43 -1.80
CA LEU A 244 -9.10 -3.84 -1.50
C LEU A 244 -9.90 -4.31 -0.28
N ALA A 245 -9.92 -3.57 0.83
CA ALA A 245 -10.71 -3.97 2.00
C ALA A 245 -12.22 -3.93 1.73
N LEU A 246 -12.70 -2.94 0.97
CA LEU A 246 -14.10 -2.90 0.55
C LEU A 246 -14.45 -4.10 -0.33
N GLN A 247 -13.54 -4.49 -1.23
CA GLN A 247 -13.68 -5.70 -2.06
C GLN A 247 -13.75 -6.97 -1.19
N VAL A 248 -12.84 -7.12 -0.22
CA VAL A 248 -12.86 -8.25 0.74
C VAL A 248 -14.16 -8.27 1.55
N THR A 249 -14.65 -7.11 1.97
CA THR A 249 -15.93 -6.97 2.68
C THR A 249 -17.10 -7.42 1.80
N ALA A 250 -17.13 -6.97 0.54
CA ALA A 250 -18.18 -7.31 -0.42
C ALA A 250 -18.18 -8.82 -0.75
N ILE A 251 -17.00 -9.43 -0.93
CA ILE A 251 -16.87 -10.87 -1.14
C ILE A 251 -17.33 -11.64 0.10
N THR A 252 -16.93 -11.21 1.30
CA THR A 252 -17.36 -11.81 2.57
C THR A 252 -18.88 -11.77 2.71
N CYS A 253 -19.52 -10.68 2.28
CA CYS A 253 -20.97 -10.57 2.23
C CYS A 253 -21.57 -11.53 1.18
N TYR A 254 -21.06 -11.53 -0.05
CA TYR A 254 -21.52 -12.37 -1.17
C TYR A 254 -21.47 -13.88 -0.86
N LEU A 255 -20.45 -14.33 -0.11
CA LEU A 255 -20.27 -15.73 0.27
C LEU A 255 -21.27 -16.21 1.35
N ARG A 256 -22.12 -15.32 1.89
CA ARG A 256 -23.13 -15.72 2.87
C ARG A 256 -24.35 -16.38 2.21
N PRO A 257 -24.91 -17.43 2.85
CA PRO A 257 -25.99 -18.22 2.26
C PRO A 257 -27.39 -17.57 2.25
N GLN A 258 -27.56 -16.34 2.77
CA GLN A 258 -28.88 -15.74 3.05
C GLN A 258 -29.21 -14.48 2.24
N LEU A 259 -28.53 -14.24 1.11
CA LEU A 259 -28.76 -13.04 0.30
C LEU A 259 -29.91 -13.22 -0.70
N THR A 260 -30.74 -12.19 -0.86
CA THR A 260 -31.74 -12.12 -1.94
C THR A 260 -31.07 -11.87 -3.29
N ASP A 261 -31.73 -12.21 -4.40
CA ASP A 261 -31.17 -12.04 -5.75
C ASP A 261 -30.75 -10.59 -6.05
N LEU A 262 -31.53 -9.61 -5.57
CA LEU A 262 -31.18 -8.20 -5.69
C LEU A 262 -29.90 -7.88 -4.91
N GLN A 263 -29.80 -8.35 -3.67
CA GLN A 263 -28.60 -8.13 -2.84
C GLN A 263 -27.37 -8.80 -3.46
N GLN A 264 -27.50 -9.99 -4.04
CA GLN A 264 -26.41 -10.65 -4.76
C GLN A 264 -25.94 -9.81 -5.94
N LYS A 265 -26.85 -9.28 -6.77
CA LYS A 265 -26.50 -8.39 -7.89
C LYS A 265 -25.78 -7.12 -7.41
N VAL A 266 -26.27 -6.50 -6.33
CA VAL A 266 -25.63 -5.32 -5.73
C VAL A 266 -24.23 -5.64 -5.21
N MET A 267 -24.03 -6.79 -4.55
CA MET A 267 -22.72 -7.21 -4.07
C MET A 267 -21.75 -7.49 -5.23
N VAL A 268 -22.19 -8.15 -6.31
CA VAL A 268 -21.36 -8.39 -7.49
C VAL A 268 -20.96 -7.08 -8.16
N TRP A 269 -21.89 -6.12 -8.29
CA TRP A 269 -21.57 -4.78 -8.80
C TRP A 269 -20.56 -4.05 -7.91
N LEU A 270 -20.75 -4.09 -6.58
CA LEU A 270 -19.82 -3.50 -5.62
C LEU A 270 -18.43 -4.14 -5.70
N MET A 271 -18.36 -5.47 -5.84
CA MET A 271 -17.12 -6.20 -6.05
C MET A 271 -16.41 -5.75 -7.34
N TYR A 272 -17.16 -5.55 -8.43
CA TYR A 272 -16.61 -5.05 -9.68
C TYR A 272 -16.07 -3.63 -9.54
N VAL A 273 -16.85 -2.69 -8.99
CA VAL A 273 -16.41 -1.29 -8.83
C VAL A 273 -15.18 -1.20 -7.92
N THR A 274 -15.17 -1.91 -6.80
CA THR A 274 -14.03 -1.90 -5.86
C THR A 274 -12.79 -2.57 -6.46
N THR A 275 -12.95 -3.69 -7.19
CA THR A 275 -11.83 -4.33 -7.90
C THR A 275 -11.30 -3.44 -9.03
N PHE A 276 -12.18 -2.78 -9.77
CA PHE A 276 -11.81 -1.83 -10.82
C PHE A 276 -11.01 -0.65 -10.26
N CYS A 277 -11.48 0.00 -9.19
CA CYS A 277 -10.76 1.10 -8.54
C CYS A 277 -9.42 0.63 -7.96
N PHE A 278 -9.37 -0.58 -7.37
CA PHE A 278 -8.13 -1.19 -6.90
C PHE A 278 -7.11 -1.39 -8.03
N CYS A 279 -7.54 -1.94 -9.16
CA CYS A 279 -6.69 -2.14 -10.34
C CYS A 279 -6.22 -0.81 -10.96
N LEU A 280 -7.09 0.19 -11.01
CA LEU A 280 -6.79 1.49 -11.62
C LEU A 280 -5.76 2.28 -10.82
N THR A 281 -5.88 2.26 -9.49
CA THR A 281 -5.05 3.09 -8.59
C THR A 281 -3.68 2.51 -8.30
N TRP A 282 -3.43 1.23 -8.59
CA TRP A 282 -2.17 0.57 -8.23
C TRP A 282 -1.68 -0.44 -9.26
N GLN A 283 -0.44 -0.28 -9.72
CA GLN A 283 0.18 -1.11 -10.76
C GLN A 283 0.45 -2.56 -10.34
N PHE A 284 0.73 -2.80 -9.05
CA PHE A 284 1.07 -4.14 -8.53
C PHE A 284 -0.15 -4.95 -8.07
N ASN A 285 -1.37 -4.47 -8.39
CA ASN A 285 -2.63 -5.15 -8.06
C ASN A 285 -2.64 -6.62 -8.49
N GLN A 286 -1.99 -6.95 -9.62
CA GLN A 286 -1.97 -8.29 -10.21
C GLN A 286 -1.40 -9.36 -9.27
N PHE A 287 -0.47 -9.02 -8.38
CA PHE A 287 0.10 -9.98 -7.43
C PHE A 287 -0.87 -10.28 -6.28
N ILE A 288 -1.58 -9.27 -5.79
CA ILE A 288 -2.59 -9.45 -4.74
C ILE A 288 -3.81 -10.20 -5.29
N LEU A 289 -4.24 -9.87 -6.52
CA LEU A 289 -5.29 -10.61 -7.20
C LEU A 289 -4.89 -12.05 -7.51
N LEU A 290 -3.62 -12.33 -7.81
CA LEU A 290 -3.12 -13.69 -7.96
C LEU A 290 -3.26 -14.48 -6.65
N VAL A 291 -2.87 -13.90 -5.52
CA VAL A 291 -3.05 -14.53 -4.19
C VAL A 291 -4.53 -14.79 -3.93
N GLN A 292 -5.40 -13.81 -4.20
CA GLN A 292 -6.85 -13.97 -4.06
C GLN A 292 -7.40 -15.07 -4.99
N ALA A 293 -6.92 -15.16 -6.23
CA ALA A 293 -7.29 -16.21 -7.18
C ALA A 293 -6.85 -17.59 -6.68
N LEU A 294 -5.64 -17.72 -6.12
CA LEU A 294 -5.17 -18.96 -5.49
C LEU A 294 -6.01 -19.36 -4.27
N ILE A 295 -6.49 -18.40 -3.48
CA ILE A 295 -7.41 -18.64 -2.36
C ILE A 295 -8.75 -19.17 -2.89
N ILE A 296 -9.32 -18.53 -3.91
CA ILE A 296 -10.58 -18.99 -4.54
C ILE A 296 -10.40 -20.40 -5.11
N TYR A 297 -9.29 -20.67 -5.80
CA TYR A 297 -8.94 -21.99 -6.31
C TYR A 297 -8.85 -23.03 -5.18
N SER A 298 -8.19 -22.70 -4.07
CA SER A 298 -8.06 -23.59 -2.92
C SER A 298 -9.43 -23.92 -2.32
N LEU A 299 -10.31 -22.94 -2.17
CA LEU A 299 -11.67 -23.16 -1.65
C LEU A 299 -12.55 -23.98 -2.59
N ASP A 300 -12.38 -23.82 -3.90
CA ASP A 300 -13.06 -24.64 -4.92
C ASP A 300 -12.59 -26.11 -4.87
N CYS A 301 -11.28 -26.32 -4.75
CA CYS A 301 -10.68 -27.66 -4.60
C CYS A 301 -11.16 -28.38 -3.33
N LEU A 302 -11.39 -27.62 -2.26
CA LEU A 302 -11.86 -28.12 -0.96
C LEU A 302 -13.40 -28.19 -0.83
N ASP A 303 -14.14 -27.96 -1.92
CA ASP A 303 -15.61 -28.00 -1.98
C ASP A 303 -16.33 -26.99 -1.06
N PHE A 304 -15.69 -25.87 -0.69
CA PHE A 304 -16.34 -24.82 0.11
C PHE A 304 -17.16 -23.83 -0.74
N LEU A 305 -16.84 -23.69 -2.02
CA LEU A 305 -17.52 -22.78 -2.93
C LEU A 305 -18.31 -23.53 -4.01
N THR A 306 -19.41 -22.92 -4.45
CA THR A 306 -20.17 -23.42 -5.59
C THR A 306 -19.54 -23.00 -6.91
N THR A 307 -19.80 -23.76 -7.98
CA THR A 307 -19.29 -23.44 -9.32
C THR A 307 -19.74 -22.06 -9.80
N SER A 308 -20.96 -21.63 -9.49
CA SER A 308 -21.43 -20.28 -9.87
C SER A 308 -20.66 -19.19 -9.14
N GLN A 309 -20.43 -19.34 -7.82
CA GLN A 309 -19.68 -18.38 -7.03
C GLN A 309 -18.24 -18.21 -7.54
N VAL A 310 -17.55 -19.31 -7.83
CA VAL A 310 -16.16 -19.30 -8.33
C VAL A 310 -16.08 -18.61 -9.69
N THR A 311 -16.96 -18.98 -10.62
CA THR A 311 -17.00 -18.34 -11.96
C THR A 311 -17.32 -16.85 -11.85
N THR A 312 -18.27 -16.44 -11.02
CA THR A 312 -18.59 -15.01 -10.80
C THR A 312 -17.39 -14.25 -10.23
N LEU A 313 -16.70 -14.80 -9.22
CA LEU A 313 -15.52 -14.16 -8.62
C LEU A 313 -14.40 -13.95 -9.64
N TYR A 314 -14.11 -14.97 -10.46
CA TYR A 314 -13.10 -14.87 -11.52
C TYR A 314 -13.50 -13.91 -12.64
N LEU A 315 -14.77 -13.93 -13.08
CA LEU A 315 -15.25 -13.01 -14.11
C LEU A 315 -15.19 -11.56 -13.65
N VAL A 316 -15.47 -11.27 -12.37
CA VAL A 316 -15.32 -9.93 -11.80
C VAL A 316 -13.87 -9.47 -11.85
N GLN A 317 -12.90 -10.33 -11.48
CA GLN A 317 -11.48 -9.99 -11.55
C GLN A 317 -11.03 -9.73 -13.00
N VAL A 318 -11.35 -10.65 -13.92
CA VAL A 318 -10.96 -10.54 -15.34
C VAL A 318 -11.60 -9.32 -16.00
N SER A 319 -12.91 -9.11 -15.83
CA SER A 319 -13.58 -7.94 -16.40
C SER A 319 -13.00 -6.63 -15.87
N SER A 320 -12.72 -6.53 -14.57
CA SER A 320 -12.09 -5.34 -13.98
C SER A 320 -10.71 -5.06 -14.58
N MET A 321 -9.88 -6.10 -14.73
CA MET A 321 -8.55 -5.96 -15.34
C MET A 321 -8.62 -5.57 -16.81
N LEU A 322 -9.55 -6.13 -17.58
CA LEU A 322 -9.76 -5.78 -19.00
C LEU A 322 -10.28 -4.35 -19.16
N SER A 323 -11.16 -3.88 -18.26
CA SER A 323 -11.62 -2.50 -18.26
C SER A 323 -10.48 -1.52 -17.98
N VAL A 324 -9.59 -1.83 -17.02
CA VAL A 324 -8.39 -1.01 -16.77
C VAL A 324 -7.42 -1.09 -17.93
N TRP A 325 -7.22 -2.25 -18.54
CA TRP A 325 -6.41 -2.40 -19.76
C TRP A 325 -6.88 -1.46 -20.87
N LEU A 326 -8.18 -1.37 -21.11
CA LEU A 326 -8.75 -0.45 -22.11
C LEU A 326 -8.50 1.02 -21.73
N LEU A 327 -8.70 1.40 -20.46
CA LEU A 327 -8.48 2.77 -19.99
C LEU A 327 -7.00 3.18 -19.99
N GLN A 328 -6.09 2.22 -19.83
CA GLN A 328 -4.64 2.43 -19.83
C GLN A 328 -4.01 2.29 -21.22
N PHE A 329 -4.74 2.68 -22.27
CA PHE A 329 -4.26 2.67 -23.65
C PHE A 329 -3.72 1.29 -24.07
N CYS A 330 -4.44 0.23 -23.71
CA CYS A 330 -4.10 -1.15 -24.01
C CYS A 330 -2.72 -1.57 -23.47
N ASN A 331 -2.35 -1.11 -22.27
CA ASN A 331 -1.06 -1.44 -21.66
C ASN A 331 -0.82 -2.96 -21.64
N SER A 332 0.20 -3.40 -22.37
CA SER A 332 0.53 -4.81 -22.59
C SER A 332 0.92 -5.54 -21.31
N MET A 333 1.37 -4.84 -20.27
CA MET A 333 1.74 -5.43 -18.98
C MET A 333 0.56 -6.14 -18.30
N ILE A 334 -0.67 -5.61 -18.41
CA ILE A 334 -1.86 -6.21 -17.80
C ILE A 334 -2.21 -7.53 -18.47
N LEU A 335 -2.12 -7.59 -19.81
CA LEU A 335 -2.44 -8.79 -20.59
C LEU A 335 -1.39 -9.90 -20.39
N GLY A 336 -0.13 -9.51 -20.16
CA GLY A 336 0.97 -10.41 -19.80
C GLY A 336 0.97 -10.88 -18.34
N SER A 337 0.00 -10.47 -17.53
CA SER A 337 -0.06 -10.78 -16.10
C SER A 337 -0.25 -12.28 -15.83
N LEU A 338 0.40 -12.76 -14.76
CA LEU A 338 0.29 -14.16 -14.34
C LEU A 338 -1.13 -14.51 -13.85
N VAL A 339 -1.82 -13.56 -13.21
CA VAL A 339 -3.18 -13.76 -12.71
C VAL A 339 -4.19 -13.99 -13.83
N LEU A 340 -4.12 -13.21 -14.93
CA LEU A 340 -5.03 -13.40 -16.07
C LEU A 340 -4.80 -14.77 -16.72
N SER A 341 -3.53 -15.15 -16.88
CA SER A 341 -3.14 -16.48 -17.40
C SER A 341 -3.67 -17.60 -16.51
N PHE A 342 -3.56 -17.45 -15.18
CA PHE A 342 -4.03 -18.42 -14.19
C PHE A 342 -5.55 -18.58 -14.17
N ILE A 343 -6.29 -17.47 -14.21
CA ILE A 343 -7.76 -17.50 -14.20
C ILE A 343 -8.30 -18.16 -15.47
N VAL A 344 -7.77 -17.78 -16.64
CA VAL A 344 -8.16 -18.38 -17.93
C VAL A 344 -7.85 -19.87 -17.94
N ALA A 345 -6.66 -20.28 -17.48
CA ALA A 345 -6.29 -21.69 -17.38
C ALA A 345 -7.23 -22.46 -16.45
N THR A 346 -7.54 -21.90 -15.27
CA THR A 346 -8.42 -22.52 -14.28
C THR A 346 -9.83 -22.73 -14.83
N LEU A 347 -10.42 -21.70 -15.46
CA LEU A 347 -11.74 -21.79 -16.07
C LEU A 347 -11.78 -22.80 -17.22
N PHE A 348 -10.74 -22.85 -18.06
CA PHE A 348 -10.63 -23.78 -19.17
C PHE A 348 -10.50 -25.24 -18.71
N VAL A 349 -9.54 -25.55 -17.83
CA VAL A 349 -9.34 -26.92 -17.33
C VAL A 349 -10.58 -27.40 -16.58
N ARG A 350 -11.25 -26.52 -15.83
CA ARG A 350 -12.52 -26.83 -15.17
C ARG A 350 -13.61 -27.20 -16.17
N HIS A 351 -13.71 -26.49 -17.30
CA HIS A 351 -14.67 -26.82 -18.36
C HIS A 351 -14.38 -28.19 -18.97
N CYS A 352 -13.10 -28.54 -19.17
CA CYS A 352 -12.68 -29.82 -19.75
C CYS A 352 -12.80 -31.01 -18.77
N GLN A 353 -12.61 -30.81 -17.47
CA GLN A 353 -12.61 -31.88 -16.46
C GLN A 353 -13.89 -31.86 -15.59
N SER A 354 -15.02 -32.27 -16.16
CA SER A 354 -16.30 -32.41 -15.47
C SER A 354 -16.38 -33.70 -14.62
N GLY A 355 -15.51 -33.85 -13.62
CA GLY A 355 -15.46 -35.11 -12.86
C GLY A 355 -14.56 -35.18 -11.63
N LEU A 356 -14.14 -34.05 -11.05
CA LEU A 356 -13.24 -34.04 -9.88
C LEU A 356 -13.84 -34.67 -8.62
N LYS A 357 -15.17 -34.69 -8.49
CA LYS A 357 -15.86 -35.08 -7.23
C LYS A 357 -16.32 -36.54 -7.19
N THR A 358 -15.84 -37.39 -8.11
CA THR A 358 -16.25 -38.80 -8.22
C THR A 358 -15.11 -39.76 -7.89
N GLY A 359 -15.39 -40.81 -7.10
CA GLY A 359 -14.45 -41.88 -6.76
C GLY A 359 -14.12 -41.97 -5.26
N SER A 360 -13.24 -42.91 -4.92
CA SER A 360 -12.66 -43.05 -3.57
C SER A 360 -11.78 -41.83 -3.24
N PRO A 361 -11.48 -41.55 -1.95
CA PRO A 361 -10.68 -40.38 -1.57
C PRO A 361 -9.29 -40.34 -2.23
N LEU A 362 -8.65 -41.50 -2.44
CA LEU A 362 -7.37 -41.60 -3.14
C LEU A 362 -7.49 -41.24 -4.63
N VAL A 363 -8.53 -41.74 -5.31
CA VAL A 363 -8.79 -41.41 -6.72
C VAL A 363 -9.13 -39.93 -6.86
N ARG A 364 -9.87 -39.37 -5.90
CA ARG A 364 -10.20 -37.95 -5.85
C ARG A 364 -8.96 -37.09 -5.64
N LEU A 365 -8.06 -37.47 -4.74
CA LEU A 365 -6.78 -36.79 -4.53
C LEU A 365 -5.93 -36.84 -5.81
N GLY A 366 -5.84 -38.00 -6.47
CA GLY A 366 -5.12 -38.13 -7.74
C GLY A 366 -5.71 -37.25 -8.85
N LYS A 367 -7.04 -37.20 -8.99
CA LYS A 367 -7.73 -36.30 -9.92
C LYS A 367 -7.47 -34.83 -9.61
N LEU A 368 -7.46 -34.47 -8.32
CA LEU A 368 -7.17 -33.11 -7.89
C LEU A 368 -5.72 -32.71 -8.21
N LEU A 369 -4.74 -33.57 -7.92
CA LEU A 369 -3.34 -33.34 -8.26
C LEU A 369 -3.14 -33.19 -9.76
N LEU A 370 -3.78 -34.05 -10.56
CA LEU A 370 -3.77 -33.95 -12.02
C LEU A 370 -4.39 -32.62 -12.50
N HIS A 371 -5.53 -32.23 -11.93
CA HIS A 371 -6.19 -30.96 -12.23
C HIS A 371 -5.27 -29.77 -11.93
N SER A 372 -4.65 -29.73 -10.75
CA SER A 372 -3.69 -28.68 -10.38
C SER A 372 -2.46 -28.65 -11.28
N ALA A 373 -1.92 -29.83 -11.65
CA ALA A 373 -0.80 -29.91 -12.59
C ALA A 373 -1.16 -29.37 -13.98
N MET A 374 -2.35 -29.72 -14.49
CA MET A 374 -2.85 -29.20 -15.77
C MET A 374 -3.07 -27.68 -15.74
N VAL A 375 -3.68 -27.16 -14.66
CA VAL A 375 -3.87 -25.71 -14.49
C VAL A 375 -2.53 -24.99 -14.47
N LEU A 376 -1.54 -25.50 -13.72
CA LEU A 376 -0.21 -24.90 -13.65
C LEU A 376 0.50 -24.93 -15.00
N PHE A 377 0.51 -26.07 -15.68
CA PHE A 377 1.13 -26.22 -17.00
C PHE A 377 0.50 -25.28 -18.03
N LEU A 378 -0.83 -25.21 -18.08
CA LEU A 378 -1.56 -24.33 -18.98
C LEU A 378 -1.33 -22.86 -18.62
N THR A 379 -1.28 -22.51 -17.33
CA THR A 379 -0.97 -21.14 -16.87
C THR A 379 0.40 -20.69 -17.37
N VAL A 380 1.43 -21.51 -17.20
CA VAL A 380 2.79 -21.22 -17.66
C VAL A 380 2.84 -21.10 -19.18
N THR A 381 2.15 -22.01 -19.89
CA THR A 381 2.09 -22.01 -21.36
C THR A 381 1.41 -20.75 -21.89
N ILE A 382 0.23 -20.40 -21.38
CA ILE A 382 -0.49 -19.17 -21.75
C ILE A 382 0.36 -17.94 -21.44
N ASN A 383 0.97 -17.88 -20.25
CA ASN A 383 1.79 -16.73 -19.87
C ASN A 383 3.02 -16.56 -20.77
N TYR A 384 3.71 -17.67 -21.08
CA TYR A 384 4.86 -17.66 -21.99
C TYR A 384 4.48 -17.22 -23.40
N LEU A 385 3.39 -17.77 -23.95
CA LEU A 385 2.89 -17.40 -25.27
C LEU A 385 2.45 -15.93 -25.32
N ALA A 386 1.72 -15.45 -24.31
CA ALA A 386 1.28 -14.06 -24.21
C ALA A 386 2.49 -13.11 -24.14
N LYS A 387 3.48 -13.41 -23.30
CA LYS A 387 4.71 -12.60 -23.20
C LYS A 387 5.52 -12.59 -24.50
N LYS A 388 5.61 -13.73 -25.18
CA LYS A 388 6.30 -13.83 -26.48
C LYS A 388 5.56 -13.06 -27.57
N ALA A 389 4.23 -13.15 -27.62
CA ALA A 389 3.42 -12.43 -28.60
C ALA A 389 3.47 -10.90 -28.39
N LEU A 390 3.50 -10.45 -27.14
CA LEU A 390 3.53 -9.03 -26.76
C LEU A 390 4.96 -8.45 -26.63
N GLN A 391 6.00 -9.24 -26.90
CA GLN A 391 7.41 -8.89 -26.73
C GLN A 391 7.75 -8.30 -25.34
N LEU A 392 7.09 -8.79 -24.29
CA LEU A 392 7.26 -8.29 -22.92
C LEU A 392 8.58 -8.78 -22.31
N ARG A 393 9.50 -7.84 -22.05
CA ARG A 393 10.78 -8.08 -21.35
C ARG A 393 10.80 -7.57 -19.90
N SER A 394 9.68 -7.02 -19.41
CA SER A 394 9.59 -6.32 -18.11
C SER A 394 9.85 -7.22 -16.89
N ASP A 395 9.42 -8.48 -16.94
CA ASP A 395 9.38 -9.35 -15.75
C ASP A 395 10.67 -10.11 -15.49
N GLU A 396 11.65 -10.08 -16.41
CA GLU A 396 12.93 -10.78 -16.24
C GLU A 396 13.62 -10.38 -14.94
N HIS A 397 13.49 -9.11 -14.53
CA HIS A 397 14.05 -8.63 -13.28
C HIS A 397 13.40 -9.25 -12.04
N ILE A 398 12.08 -9.43 -12.03
CA ILE A 398 11.38 -10.04 -10.88
C ILE A 398 11.82 -11.50 -10.72
N PHE A 399 11.93 -12.24 -11.81
CA PHE A 399 12.41 -13.62 -11.77
C PHE A 399 13.89 -13.71 -11.40
N LYS A 400 14.74 -12.80 -11.90
CA LYS A 400 16.15 -12.70 -11.48
C LYS A 400 16.27 -12.37 -9.99
N PHE A 401 15.45 -11.45 -9.50
CA PHE A 401 15.38 -11.11 -8.08
C PHE A 401 14.95 -12.31 -7.24
N ILE A 402 13.88 -13.03 -7.63
CA ILE A 402 13.43 -14.25 -6.94
C ILE A 402 14.53 -15.32 -6.94
N LYS A 403 15.17 -15.56 -8.09
CA LYS A 403 16.26 -16.53 -8.22
C LYS A 403 17.45 -16.18 -7.30
N SER A 404 17.84 -14.91 -7.27
CA SER A 404 18.89 -14.40 -6.40
C SER A 404 18.52 -14.52 -4.92
N LYS A 405 17.27 -14.21 -4.57
CA LYS A 405 16.75 -14.29 -3.22
C LYS A 405 16.78 -15.71 -2.64
N PHE A 406 16.45 -16.71 -3.44
CA PHE A 406 16.55 -18.12 -3.04
C PHE A 406 17.97 -18.70 -3.20
N ALA A 407 18.98 -17.84 -3.40
CA ALA A 407 20.39 -18.22 -3.57
C ALA A 407 20.64 -19.24 -4.70
N LEU A 408 19.77 -19.27 -5.72
CA LEU A 408 19.88 -20.18 -6.87
C LEU A 408 20.90 -19.71 -7.93
N GLY A 409 21.91 -18.92 -7.51
CA GLY A 409 23.03 -18.45 -8.32
C GLY A 409 23.61 -17.10 -7.84
N PRO A 410 24.92 -16.83 -8.01
CA PRO A 410 25.51 -15.53 -7.71
C PRO A 410 25.01 -14.49 -8.71
N THR A 411 24.48 -13.37 -8.25
CA THR A 411 24.06 -12.27 -9.14
C THR A 411 24.93 -11.04 -8.90
N ARG A 412 25.77 -10.70 -9.89
CA ARG A 412 26.48 -9.42 -9.99
C ARG A 412 25.62 -8.32 -10.66
N ASP A 413 24.34 -8.62 -10.90
CA ASP A 413 23.39 -7.67 -11.50
C ASP A 413 23.16 -6.51 -10.52
N PHE A 414 23.51 -5.29 -10.97
CA PHE A 414 23.38 -4.05 -10.19
C PHE A 414 21.95 -3.83 -9.68
N ASP A 415 20.97 -3.97 -10.58
CA ASP A 415 19.55 -3.77 -10.26
C ASP A 415 19.09 -4.72 -9.15
N ALA A 416 19.40 -6.02 -9.27
CA ALA A 416 18.99 -7.01 -8.29
C ALA A 416 19.66 -6.76 -6.92
N SER A 417 20.93 -6.35 -6.93
CA SER A 417 21.70 -6.08 -5.72
C SER A 417 21.20 -4.83 -4.99
N LEU A 418 20.75 -3.80 -5.74
CA LEU A 418 20.13 -2.60 -5.16
C LEU A 418 18.91 -2.96 -4.29
N TYR A 419 18.08 -3.89 -4.76
CA TYR A 419 16.95 -4.39 -3.98
C TYR A 419 17.39 -5.29 -2.83
N LEU A 420 18.30 -6.24 -3.04
CA LEU A 420 18.71 -7.19 -1.99
C LEU A 420 19.42 -6.52 -0.81
N CYS A 421 20.09 -5.38 -1.04
CA CYS A 421 20.80 -4.61 -0.03
C CYS A 421 19.93 -3.60 0.70
N GLU A 422 18.72 -3.34 0.21
CA GLU A 422 17.76 -2.46 0.88
C GLU A 422 17.15 -3.18 2.09
N GLU A 423 17.27 -2.58 3.29
CA GLU A 423 16.77 -3.14 4.56
C GLU A 423 15.27 -3.47 4.52
N ALA A 424 14.52 -2.83 3.61
CA ALA A 424 13.11 -3.12 3.41
C ALA A 424 12.84 -4.60 3.02
N PHE A 425 13.74 -5.29 2.31
CA PHE A 425 13.62 -6.73 2.01
C PHE A 425 14.25 -7.64 3.09
N GLY A 426 14.70 -7.05 4.21
CA GLY A 426 15.24 -7.76 5.36
C GLY A 426 14.21 -8.61 6.10
N LEU A 427 14.65 -9.24 7.19
CA LEU A 427 13.79 -10.04 8.09
C LEU A 427 12.72 -9.17 8.76
N LEU A 428 11.57 -9.77 9.13
CA LEU A 428 10.56 -9.08 9.94
C LEU A 428 11.23 -8.76 11.28
N PRO A 429 11.38 -7.48 11.67
CA PRO A 429 12.04 -7.16 12.92
C PRO A 429 11.20 -7.74 14.06
N TYR A 430 11.86 -8.46 14.98
CA TYR A 430 11.22 -9.12 16.13
C TYR A 430 10.38 -8.16 16.97
N ASP A 431 10.84 -6.91 17.06
CA ASP A 431 10.15 -5.77 17.66
C ASP A 431 8.72 -5.56 17.10
N THR A 432 8.45 -5.93 15.84
CA THR A 432 7.06 -5.95 15.31
C THR A 432 6.18 -6.92 16.08
N LEU A 433 6.65 -8.15 16.32
CA LEU A 433 5.86 -9.15 17.05
C LEU A 433 5.71 -8.77 18.51
N GLU A 434 6.74 -8.16 19.11
CA GLU A 434 6.71 -7.65 20.48
C GLU A 434 5.66 -6.53 20.65
N ARG A 435 5.60 -5.56 19.73
CA ARG A 435 4.56 -4.52 19.73
C ARG A 435 3.14 -5.09 19.59
N LEU A 436 2.94 -6.02 18.65
CA LEU A 436 1.65 -6.68 18.43
C LEU A 436 1.24 -7.56 19.62
N ALA A 437 2.20 -8.17 20.33
CA ALA A 437 1.94 -8.87 21.58
C ALA A 437 1.60 -7.90 22.73
N GLY A 438 2.30 -6.77 22.81
CA GLY A 438 2.07 -5.72 23.79
C GLY A 438 0.66 -5.13 23.77
N THR A 439 0.05 -5.04 22.58
CA THR A 439 -1.36 -4.62 22.36
C THR A 439 -2.37 -5.76 22.46
N LEU A 440 -1.97 -6.92 22.99
CA LEU A 440 -2.81 -8.11 23.14
C LEU A 440 -3.43 -8.60 21.82
N LEU A 441 -2.89 -8.20 20.67
CA LEU A 441 -3.42 -8.56 19.36
C LEU A 441 -2.87 -9.91 18.89
N LEU A 442 -1.57 -10.15 19.10
CA LEU A 442 -0.89 -11.36 18.62
C LEU A 442 -1.45 -12.65 19.26
N TYR A 443 -1.69 -12.65 20.58
CA TYR A 443 -2.17 -13.83 21.30
C TYR A 443 -3.54 -14.35 20.82
N PRO A 444 -4.62 -13.54 20.79
CA PRO A 444 -5.89 -13.99 20.27
C PRO A 444 -5.82 -14.30 18.77
N TYR A 445 -4.99 -13.60 18.00
CA TYR A 445 -4.78 -13.90 16.59
C TYR A 445 -4.23 -15.31 16.38
N VAL A 446 -3.10 -15.66 17.03
CA VAL A 446 -2.46 -16.97 16.88
C VAL A 446 -3.41 -18.10 17.32
N LEU A 447 -4.10 -17.92 18.45
CA LEU A 447 -5.08 -18.90 18.92
C LEU A 447 -6.21 -19.11 17.89
N THR A 448 -6.76 -18.02 17.36
CA THR A 448 -7.83 -18.05 16.35
C THR A 448 -7.35 -18.72 15.06
N LEU A 449 -6.14 -18.39 14.62
CA LEU A 449 -5.53 -18.95 13.42
C LEU A 449 -5.35 -20.47 13.55
N LEU A 450 -4.81 -20.95 14.66
CA LEU A 450 -4.62 -22.37 14.92
C LEU A 450 -5.95 -23.12 14.97
N LEU A 451 -6.93 -22.62 15.74
CA LEU A 451 -8.25 -23.25 15.84
C LEU A 451 -9.01 -23.28 14.51
N LEU A 452 -8.98 -22.18 13.75
CA LEU A 452 -9.64 -22.12 12.44
C LEU A 452 -8.93 -22.97 11.38
N SER A 453 -7.59 -23.04 11.41
CA SER A 453 -6.83 -23.94 10.52
C SER A 453 -7.15 -25.41 10.81
N GLY A 454 -7.26 -25.79 12.08
CA GLY A 454 -7.66 -27.14 12.50
C GLY A 454 -9.08 -27.48 12.05
N THR A 455 -10.05 -26.58 12.23
CA THR A 455 -11.42 -26.80 11.75
C THR A 455 -11.51 -26.83 10.22
N LEU A 456 -10.73 -26.00 9.51
CA LEU A 456 -10.63 -26.06 8.05
C LEU A 456 -10.06 -27.42 7.59
N ALA A 457 -9.00 -27.92 8.21
CA ALA A 457 -8.40 -29.21 7.87
C ALA A 457 -9.37 -30.38 8.09
N VAL A 458 -10.09 -30.38 9.22
CA VAL A 458 -11.12 -31.40 9.51
C VAL A 458 -12.27 -31.33 8.51
N ALA A 459 -12.77 -30.12 8.21
CA ALA A 459 -13.85 -29.92 7.25
C ALA A 459 -13.43 -30.28 5.81
N ALA A 460 -12.19 -29.96 5.42
CA ALA A 460 -11.60 -30.36 4.15
C ALA A 460 -11.51 -31.88 4.03
N LEU A 461 -11.00 -32.56 5.06
CA LEU A 461 -10.89 -34.02 5.07
C LEU A 461 -12.26 -34.69 4.97
N HIS A 462 -13.26 -34.16 5.69
CA HIS A 462 -14.63 -34.62 5.62
C HIS A 462 -15.25 -34.41 4.23
N ASN A 463 -15.08 -33.24 3.63
CA ASN A 463 -15.59 -32.94 2.28
C ASN A 463 -14.93 -33.83 1.21
N LEU A 464 -13.63 -34.10 1.32
CA LEU A 464 -12.89 -34.97 0.41
C LEU A 464 -13.30 -36.44 0.55
N SER A 465 -13.65 -36.88 1.76
CA SER A 465 -13.98 -38.28 2.06
C SER A 465 -15.43 -38.67 1.72
N ARG A 466 -16.33 -37.71 1.46
CA ARG A 466 -17.77 -38.00 1.24
C ARG A 466 -18.04 -38.49 -0.20
N PRO A 467 -18.60 -39.71 -0.41
CA PRO A 467 -19.07 -40.15 -1.72
C PRO A 467 -20.39 -39.45 -2.09
N LYS A 468 -20.53 -38.98 -3.33
CA LYS A 468 -21.70 -38.23 -3.81
C LYS A 468 -22.89 -39.15 -4.18
N GLY A 469 -23.26 -40.06 -3.28
CA GLY A 469 -24.40 -40.99 -3.44
C GLY A 469 -25.53 -40.85 -2.41
N GLY A 470 -25.29 -40.21 -1.25
CA GLY A 470 -26.26 -40.16 -0.14
C GLY A 470 -26.95 -38.81 0.10
N ALA A 471 -27.03 -37.92 -0.90
CA ALA A 471 -27.50 -36.55 -0.68
C ALA A 471 -29.03 -36.41 -0.52
N ALA A 472 -29.82 -37.45 -0.85
CA ALA A 472 -31.29 -37.36 -0.85
C ALA A 472 -31.96 -37.87 0.44
N GLU A 473 -31.41 -38.86 1.14
CA GLU A 473 -32.09 -39.46 2.31
C GLU A 473 -31.68 -38.89 3.67
N GLU A 474 -30.46 -38.37 3.83
CA GLU A 474 -29.97 -37.96 5.16
C GLU A 474 -30.40 -36.56 5.61
N ARG A 475 -31.07 -35.76 4.76
CA ARG A 475 -31.54 -34.43 5.14
C ARG A 475 -32.67 -34.46 6.19
N LYS A 476 -33.23 -35.64 6.48
CA LYS A 476 -34.22 -35.87 7.55
C LYS A 476 -33.66 -36.52 8.82
N GLY A 477 -32.41 -37.02 8.82
CA GLY A 477 -31.88 -37.85 9.92
C GLY A 477 -30.78 -37.25 10.79
N VAL A 478 -30.04 -36.25 10.32
CA VAL A 478 -28.87 -35.73 11.06
C VAL A 478 -29.22 -34.50 11.89
N THR A 479 -30.06 -34.71 12.91
CA THR A 479 -30.26 -33.71 13.99
C THR A 479 -29.33 -33.97 15.19
N GLU A 480 -28.60 -35.08 15.20
CA GLU A 480 -27.70 -35.46 16.30
C GLU A 480 -26.36 -35.98 15.75
N GLY A 481 -25.40 -35.06 15.59
CA GLY A 481 -24.04 -35.39 15.13
C GLY A 481 -23.31 -34.12 14.73
N ARG A 482 -22.45 -33.62 15.62
CA ARG A 482 -21.81 -32.30 15.60
C ARG A 482 -20.75 -32.17 14.48
N ALA A 483 -21.14 -32.25 13.21
CA ALA A 483 -20.28 -31.88 12.09
C ALA A 483 -20.18 -30.34 12.04
N VAL A 484 -19.07 -29.79 12.54
CA VAL A 484 -18.77 -28.35 12.49
C VAL A 484 -18.50 -27.98 11.02
N ALA A 485 -19.54 -27.62 10.28
CA ALA A 485 -19.39 -27.06 8.94
C ALA A 485 -18.81 -25.64 9.06
N LEU A 486 -17.52 -25.47 8.73
CA LEU A 486 -16.88 -24.15 8.66
C LEU A 486 -17.55 -23.34 7.55
N ARG A 487 -17.95 -22.10 7.85
CA ARG A 487 -18.64 -21.25 6.88
C ARG A 487 -17.68 -20.79 5.76
N PRO A 488 -18.12 -20.70 4.48
CA PRO A 488 -17.26 -20.31 3.36
C PRO A 488 -16.65 -18.90 3.50
N ASP A 489 -17.39 -17.95 4.07
CA ASP A 489 -16.94 -16.59 4.35
C ASP A 489 -15.78 -16.56 5.37
N VAL A 490 -15.86 -17.41 6.40
CA VAL A 490 -14.79 -17.57 7.40
C VAL A 490 -13.57 -18.26 6.79
N ALA A 491 -13.78 -19.33 6.00
CA ALA A 491 -12.70 -20.04 5.30
C ALA A 491 -11.93 -19.12 4.33
N TYR A 492 -12.63 -18.24 3.62
CA TYR A 492 -12.03 -17.24 2.74
C TYR A 492 -11.15 -16.24 3.49
N ASN A 493 -11.66 -15.67 4.59
CA ASN A 493 -10.89 -14.71 5.39
C ASN A 493 -9.70 -15.35 6.12
N LEU A 494 -9.83 -16.63 6.52
CA LEU A 494 -8.75 -17.44 7.09
C LEU A 494 -7.62 -17.66 6.09
N LEU A 495 -7.93 -18.10 4.87
CA LEU A 495 -6.92 -18.30 3.84
C LEU A 495 -6.26 -16.96 3.45
N HIS A 496 -7.02 -15.86 3.39
CA HIS A 496 -6.45 -14.52 3.20
C HIS A 496 -5.39 -14.17 4.23
N THR A 497 -5.70 -14.31 5.52
CA THR A 497 -4.71 -14.00 6.56
C THR A 497 -3.50 -14.94 6.53
N LEU A 498 -3.69 -16.22 6.20
CA LEU A 498 -2.61 -17.19 6.08
C LEU A 498 -1.67 -16.85 4.90
N PHE A 499 -2.22 -16.60 3.71
CA PHE A 499 -1.42 -16.27 2.54
C PHE A 499 -0.74 -14.89 2.68
N TYR A 500 -1.42 -13.89 3.25
CA TYR A 500 -0.78 -12.60 3.54
C TYR A 500 0.31 -12.71 4.60
N GLY A 501 0.13 -13.54 5.64
CA GLY A 501 1.16 -13.83 6.63
C GLY A 501 2.36 -14.55 6.00
N LEU A 502 2.11 -15.62 5.23
CA LEU A 502 3.16 -16.34 4.49
C LEU A 502 3.90 -15.41 3.55
N LEU A 503 3.20 -14.52 2.84
CA LEU A 503 3.82 -13.54 1.97
C LEU A 503 4.65 -12.54 2.78
N ALA A 504 4.14 -12.04 3.91
CA ALA A 504 4.87 -11.14 4.79
C ALA A 504 6.15 -11.78 5.38
N PHE A 505 6.13 -13.07 5.72
CA PHE A 505 7.32 -13.78 6.22
C PHE A 505 8.26 -14.28 5.11
N SER A 506 7.75 -14.67 3.94
CA SER A 506 8.55 -15.20 2.81
C SER A 506 9.12 -14.12 1.91
N THR A 507 8.51 -12.93 1.87
CA THR A 507 9.15 -11.75 1.27
C THR A 507 10.34 -11.27 2.09
N MET A 508 10.63 -11.93 3.22
CA MET A 508 11.73 -11.63 4.12
C MET A 508 12.74 -12.79 4.10
N ARG A 509 14.04 -12.47 4.09
CA ARG A 509 15.13 -13.42 3.79
C ARG A 509 15.25 -14.53 4.85
N PHE A 510 15.22 -15.81 4.45
CA PHE A 510 15.64 -16.93 5.29
C PHE A 510 17.17 -16.97 5.43
N PRO A 511 17.74 -17.04 6.65
CA PRO A 511 19.17 -17.27 6.83
C PRO A 511 19.42 -18.78 6.85
N LEU A 512 19.54 -19.42 5.69
CA LEU A 512 20.42 -20.57 5.61
C LEU A 512 21.70 -20.08 4.94
N TRP A 513 22.79 -20.10 5.70
CA TRP A 513 24.15 -19.71 5.29
C TRP A 513 24.46 -18.20 5.30
N ASN A 514 24.72 -17.69 6.50
CA ASN A 514 25.96 -16.97 6.85
C ASN A 514 25.94 -16.72 8.36
N GLY A 515 26.69 -17.52 9.12
CA GLY A 515 26.80 -17.38 10.57
C GLY A 515 27.58 -16.12 10.94
N ALA A 516 26.89 -15.12 11.49
CA ALA A 516 27.47 -14.08 12.35
C ALA A 516 26.34 -13.37 13.12
N PRO A 517 26.56 -12.97 14.39
CA PRO A 517 25.52 -12.40 15.25
C PRO A 517 25.11 -10.99 14.81
N ALA A 518 23.82 -10.68 14.97
CA ALA A 518 23.23 -9.40 14.64
C ALA A 518 23.38 -8.42 15.81
N GLU A 519 24.30 -7.45 15.71
CA GLU A 519 24.22 -6.22 16.49
C GLU A 519 23.17 -5.29 15.85
N ALA A 520 22.27 -4.77 16.69
CA ALA A 520 21.19 -3.88 16.32
C ALA A 520 21.69 -2.43 16.11
N PRO A 521 21.31 -1.73 15.03
CA PRO A 521 21.55 -0.30 14.94
C PRO A 521 20.50 0.48 15.74
N ALA A 522 20.97 1.46 16.52
CA ALA A 522 20.16 2.47 17.18
C ALA A 522 19.81 3.59 16.18
N GLU A 523 18.71 3.44 15.43
CA GLU A 523 17.86 4.51 14.85
C GLU A 523 16.86 3.93 13.83
N PRO A 524 15.64 4.50 13.67
CA PRO A 524 14.61 3.93 12.81
C PRO A 524 14.94 4.15 11.31
N PRO A 525 15.00 3.09 10.47
CA PRO A 525 15.25 3.25 9.04
C PRO A 525 14.01 3.68 8.27
N SER A 526 14.17 4.79 7.56
CA SER A 526 13.21 5.42 6.68
C SER A 526 13.19 4.81 5.27
N HIS A 527 12.80 3.55 5.05
CA HIS A 527 12.73 3.02 3.67
C HIS A 527 11.52 2.12 3.35
N ALA A 528 10.99 2.30 2.15
CA ALA A 528 9.56 2.17 1.86
C ALA A 528 9.13 1.04 0.90
N GLY A 529 9.97 0.13 0.40
CA GLY A 529 9.50 -0.79 -0.65
C GLY A 529 8.66 -2.01 -0.22
N ILE A 530 8.93 -2.65 0.94
CA ILE A 530 8.58 -4.09 1.14
C ILE A 530 7.92 -4.41 2.48
N ARG A 531 7.82 -3.41 3.36
CA ARG A 531 6.87 -3.46 4.48
C ARG A 531 5.41 -3.48 4.04
N LEU A 532 5.13 -3.36 2.74
CA LEU A 532 3.80 -3.46 2.14
C LEU A 532 3.03 -4.71 2.58
N MET A 533 3.66 -5.89 2.51
CA MET A 533 2.98 -7.15 2.87
C MET A 533 2.62 -7.20 4.34
N LYS A 534 3.44 -6.57 5.18
CA LYS A 534 3.16 -6.38 6.61
C LYS A 534 1.93 -5.49 6.82
N TYR A 535 1.79 -4.36 6.10
CA TYR A 535 0.62 -3.48 6.28
C TYR A 535 -0.69 -4.17 5.83
N ILE A 536 -0.67 -4.91 4.72
CA ILE A 536 -1.82 -5.72 4.26
C ILE A 536 -2.18 -6.77 5.32
N TRP A 537 -1.17 -7.51 5.80
CA TRP A 537 -1.38 -8.61 6.73
C TRP A 537 -1.89 -8.13 8.09
N THR A 538 -1.26 -7.11 8.69
CA THR A 538 -1.61 -6.61 10.03
C THR A 538 -3.00 -5.97 10.07
N GLY A 539 -3.41 -5.22 9.04
CA GLY A 539 -4.77 -4.69 8.93
C GLY A 539 -5.83 -5.81 8.97
N HIS A 540 -5.61 -6.87 8.19
CA HIS A 540 -6.50 -8.04 8.17
C HIS A 540 -6.40 -8.88 9.45
N MET A 541 -5.22 -8.94 10.08
CA MET A 541 -4.96 -9.61 11.36
C MET A 541 -5.87 -9.04 12.46
N CYS A 542 -6.05 -7.71 12.51
CA CYS A 542 -6.98 -7.05 13.45
C CYS A 542 -8.41 -7.58 13.31
N ALA A 543 -8.92 -7.74 12.09
CA ALA A 543 -10.27 -8.22 11.84
C ALA A 543 -10.45 -9.70 12.22
N VAL A 544 -9.48 -10.55 11.87
CA VAL A 544 -9.52 -11.99 12.21
C VAL A 544 -9.36 -12.22 13.71
N ALA A 545 -8.46 -11.50 14.38
CA ALA A 545 -8.32 -11.57 15.82
C ALA A 545 -9.61 -11.16 16.53
N ALA A 546 -10.27 -10.11 16.06
CA ALA A 546 -11.53 -9.65 16.64
C ALA A 546 -12.68 -10.64 16.41
N TYR A 547 -12.71 -11.30 15.25
CA TYR A 547 -13.61 -12.43 15.02
C TYR A 547 -13.37 -13.55 16.02
N GLY A 548 -12.12 -13.88 16.33
CA GLY A 548 -11.78 -14.88 17.35
C GLY A 548 -12.32 -14.56 18.74
N VAL A 549 -12.08 -13.32 19.20
CA VAL A 549 -12.50 -12.88 20.54
C VAL A 549 -14.02 -12.70 20.65
N CYS A 550 -14.71 -12.29 19.58
CA CYS A 550 -16.16 -12.01 19.61
C CYS A 550 -17.02 -13.13 19.00
N GLY A 551 -16.41 -14.11 18.34
CA GLY A 551 -17.06 -15.12 17.52
C GLY A 551 -17.80 -16.17 18.34
N LYS A 552 -19.06 -16.45 17.98
CA LYS A 552 -19.87 -17.46 18.66
C LYS A 552 -19.23 -18.85 18.53
N GLU A 553 -18.78 -19.19 17.33
CA GLU A 553 -18.29 -20.51 16.95
C GLU A 553 -17.05 -20.92 17.76
N LEU A 554 -16.11 -19.99 17.94
CA LEU A 554 -14.88 -20.24 18.68
C LEU A 554 -15.14 -20.49 20.17
N TRP A 555 -15.93 -19.62 20.81
CA TRP A 555 -16.28 -19.81 22.22
C TRP A 555 -17.12 -21.06 22.45
N THR A 556 -17.99 -21.46 21.51
CA THR A 556 -18.72 -22.72 21.62
C THR A 556 -17.81 -23.95 21.51
N LEU A 557 -16.74 -23.86 20.74
CA LEU A 557 -15.73 -24.91 20.64
C LEU A 557 -14.92 -24.99 21.94
N LEU A 558 -14.38 -23.86 22.39
CA LEU A 558 -13.57 -23.76 23.61
C LEU A 558 -14.34 -24.15 24.89
N LEU A 559 -15.52 -23.56 25.11
CA LEU A 559 -16.35 -23.89 26.28
C LEU A 559 -16.91 -25.32 26.22
N GLY A 560 -17.11 -25.84 25.00
CA GLY A 560 -17.48 -27.23 24.76
C GLY A 560 -16.39 -28.20 25.20
N THR A 561 -15.12 -27.91 24.90
CA THR A 561 -13.98 -28.71 25.38
C THR A 561 -13.82 -28.67 26.90
N LEU A 562 -14.17 -27.54 27.52
CA LEU A 562 -14.12 -27.33 28.97
C LEU A 562 -15.37 -27.86 29.70
N ARG A 563 -16.33 -28.50 28.99
CA ARG A 563 -17.61 -29.02 29.53
C ARG A 563 -18.49 -27.99 30.26
N CYS A 564 -18.20 -26.69 30.18
CA CYS A 564 -18.95 -25.61 30.84
C CYS A 564 -19.86 -24.87 29.84
N THR A 565 -20.87 -25.55 29.29
CA THR A 565 -21.67 -24.98 28.18
C THR A 565 -23.04 -24.46 28.64
N SER A 566 -23.08 -23.23 29.18
CA SER A 566 -24.35 -22.51 29.38
C SER A 566 -24.53 -21.43 28.31
N LYS A 567 -25.73 -21.33 27.73
CA LYS A 567 -26.10 -20.27 26.75
C LYS A 567 -26.00 -18.85 27.35
N VAL A 568 -26.12 -18.73 28.67
CA VAL A 568 -25.96 -17.45 29.40
C VAL A 568 -24.49 -17.11 29.53
N LEU A 569 -23.66 -18.08 29.97
CA LEU A 569 -22.21 -17.91 30.08
C LEU A 569 -21.58 -17.53 28.72
N LEU A 570 -21.98 -18.19 27.64
CA LEU A 570 -21.51 -17.86 26.29
C LEU A 570 -21.83 -16.42 25.88
N ARG A 571 -23.02 -15.91 26.23
CA ARG A 571 -23.37 -14.51 25.96
C ARG A 571 -22.55 -13.56 26.82
N LEU A 572 -22.39 -13.86 28.11
CA LEU A 572 -21.61 -13.02 29.03
C LEU A 572 -20.15 -12.93 28.59
N VAL A 573 -19.50 -14.05 28.30
CA VAL A 573 -18.09 -14.09 27.86
C VAL A 573 -17.88 -13.30 26.57
N ARG A 574 -18.79 -13.44 25.58
CA ARG A 574 -18.70 -12.75 24.29
C ARG A 574 -18.81 -11.22 24.38
N TYR A 575 -19.39 -10.67 25.44
CA TYR A 575 -19.43 -9.22 25.65
C TYR A 575 -18.40 -8.77 26.69
N ALA A 576 -18.20 -9.52 27.76
CA ALA A 576 -17.27 -9.18 28.84
C ALA A 576 -15.81 -9.20 28.38
N VAL A 577 -15.38 -10.22 27.62
CA VAL A 577 -13.97 -10.34 27.19
C VAL A 577 -13.57 -9.19 26.26
N PRO A 578 -14.30 -8.87 25.17
CA PRO A 578 -13.90 -7.74 24.33
C PRO A 578 -13.97 -6.40 25.07
N LEU A 579 -14.95 -6.18 25.96
CA LEU A 579 -15.03 -4.95 26.75
C LEU A 579 -13.83 -4.81 27.71
N LEU A 580 -13.41 -5.90 28.35
CA LEU A 580 -12.25 -5.92 29.23
C LEU A 580 -10.95 -5.68 28.45
N VAL A 581 -10.83 -6.26 27.25
CA VAL A 581 -9.70 -5.99 26.35
C VAL A 581 -9.68 -4.51 25.95
N ILE A 582 -10.81 -3.94 25.51
CA ILE A 582 -10.89 -2.51 25.15
C ILE A 582 -10.53 -1.62 26.35
N ALA A 583 -11.03 -1.91 27.55
CA ALA A 583 -10.72 -1.15 28.76
C ALA A 583 -9.23 -1.23 29.13
N CYS A 584 -8.62 -2.42 29.02
CA CYS A 584 -7.19 -2.62 29.25
C CYS A 584 -6.33 -1.85 28.23
N LEU A 585 -6.71 -1.91 26.95
CA LEU A 585 -6.02 -1.18 25.88
C LEU A 585 -6.12 0.33 26.08
N TYR A 586 -7.31 0.83 26.43
CA TYR A 586 -7.51 2.23 26.75
C TYR A 586 -6.62 2.66 27.91
N TYR A 587 -6.66 1.96 29.05
CA TYR A 587 -5.85 2.32 30.22
C TYR A 587 -4.33 2.31 29.93
N LYS A 588 -3.84 1.30 29.21
CA LYS A 588 -2.40 1.11 28.97
C LYS A 588 -1.85 2.00 27.85
N PHE A 589 -2.58 2.17 26.74
CA PHE A 589 -2.05 2.80 25.53
C PHE A 589 -2.54 4.22 25.30
N TRP A 590 -3.61 4.66 25.96
CA TRP A 590 -4.04 6.07 25.90
C TRP A 590 -2.93 7.07 26.28
N PRO A 591 -2.17 6.90 27.38
CA PRO A 591 -1.10 7.85 27.71
C PRO A 591 -0.01 7.89 26.64
N LYS A 592 0.37 6.73 26.09
CA LYS A 592 1.37 6.64 25.01
C LYS A 592 0.89 7.33 23.73
N LEU A 593 -0.36 7.09 23.33
CA LEU A 593 -0.95 7.73 22.16
C LEU A 593 -1.02 9.25 22.34
N MET A 594 -1.38 9.72 23.53
CA MET A 594 -1.40 11.16 23.85
C MET A 594 -0.01 11.78 23.86
N GLU A 595 1.01 11.05 24.32
CA GLU A 595 2.41 11.48 24.26
C GLU A 595 2.88 11.64 22.82
N GLU A 596 2.66 10.64 21.96
CA GLU A 596 2.94 10.70 20.52
C GLU A 596 2.20 11.86 19.85
N LEU A 597 0.91 12.06 20.15
CA LEU A 597 0.11 13.18 19.66
C LEU A 597 0.56 14.54 20.23
N SER A 598 1.31 14.57 21.32
CA SER A 598 1.85 15.80 21.90
C SER A 598 3.27 16.12 21.41
N GLU A 599 3.93 15.16 20.77
CA GLU A 599 5.27 15.32 20.24
C GLU A 599 5.26 16.28 19.06
N LEU A 600 5.87 17.44 19.26
CA LEU A 600 6.01 18.47 18.24
C LEU A 600 7.42 18.37 17.66
N ARG A 601 7.51 18.04 16.38
CA ARG A 601 8.74 18.11 15.59
C ARG A 601 8.56 19.14 14.48
N GLU A 602 9.69 19.68 14.02
CA GLU A 602 9.73 20.64 12.93
C GLU A 602 10.49 20.00 11.78
N PHE A 603 9.88 19.97 10.60
CA PHE A 603 10.60 19.58 9.39
C PHE A 603 11.59 20.71 9.05
N TYR A 604 12.88 20.39 9.09
CA TYR A 604 13.94 21.37 8.85
C TYR A 604 15.01 20.80 7.92
N ASP A 605 15.05 21.29 6.69
CA ASP A 605 16.03 20.90 5.67
C ASP A 605 16.49 22.12 4.85
N PRO A 606 17.30 23.01 5.46
CA PRO A 606 17.71 24.26 4.84
C PRO A 606 18.61 24.05 3.61
N ASP A 607 19.41 22.98 3.59
CA ASP A 607 20.32 22.68 2.48
C ASP A 607 19.53 22.32 1.21
N THR A 608 18.44 21.55 1.35
CA THR A 608 17.58 21.24 0.21
C THR A 608 16.77 22.46 -0.23
N VAL A 609 16.25 23.26 0.71
CA VAL A 609 15.56 24.53 0.38
C VAL A 609 16.47 25.45 -0.42
N GLU A 610 17.71 25.66 0.03
CA GLU A 610 18.69 26.49 -0.65
C GLU A 610 18.97 25.99 -2.07
N LEU A 611 19.15 24.67 -2.24
CA LEU A 611 19.33 24.04 -3.55
C LEU A 611 18.12 24.32 -4.46
N MET A 612 16.90 24.09 -3.98
CA MET A 612 15.69 24.30 -4.78
C MET A 612 15.50 25.78 -5.16
N THR A 613 15.78 26.70 -4.25
CA THR A 613 15.74 28.14 -4.51
C THR A 613 16.79 28.56 -5.55
N TRP A 614 18.01 28.02 -5.46
CA TRP A 614 19.06 28.27 -6.44
C TRP A 614 18.68 27.73 -7.82
N ILE A 615 18.20 26.48 -7.91
CA ILE A 615 17.72 25.90 -9.17
C ILE A 615 16.63 26.79 -9.76
N SER A 616 15.66 27.19 -8.93
CA SER A 616 14.52 28.00 -9.36
C SER A 616 14.92 29.36 -9.93
N THR A 617 15.93 30.01 -9.35
CA THR A 617 16.30 31.41 -9.66
C THR A 617 17.49 31.56 -10.61
N LYS A 618 18.43 30.62 -10.61
CA LYS A 618 19.71 30.72 -11.35
C LYS A 618 19.82 29.79 -12.56
N THR A 619 18.83 28.93 -12.80
CA THR A 619 18.89 27.97 -13.92
C THR A 619 17.72 28.12 -14.91
N PRO A 620 17.95 27.87 -16.22
CA PRO A 620 16.89 27.91 -17.23
C PRO A 620 15.73 26.95 -16.92
N LYS A 621 14.49 27.32 -17.29
CA LYS A 621 13.29 26.48 -17.08
C LYS A 621 13.37 25.10 -17.76
N ARG A 622 14.07 25.01 -18.89
CA ARG A 622 14.26 23.75 -19.66
C ARG A 622 15.58 23.05 -19.36
N ALA A 623 16.30 23.46 -18.32
CA ALA A 623 17.55 22.80 -17.93
C ALA A 623 17.28 21.36 -17.49
N VAL A 624 18.17 20.45 -17.88
CA VAL A 624 18.09 19.03 -17.52
C VAL A 624 19.03 18.72 -16.36
N PHE A 625 18.49 18.10 -15.31
CA PHE A 625 19.23 17.71 -14.11
C PHE A 625 19.43 16.20 -14.02
N ALA A 626 20.65 15.82 -13.64
CA ALA A 626 21.04 14.45 -13.30
C ALA A 626 21.47 14.34 -11.83
N GLY A 627 21.13 13.22 -11.18
CA GLY A 627 21.39 13.02 -9.75
C GLY A 627 20.72 11.75 -9.21
N SER A 628 20.58 11.66 -7.88
CA SER A 628 19.79 10.58 -7.29
C SER A 628 18.32 10.71 -7.66
N MET A 629 17.67 9.58 -7.93
CA MET A 629 16.23 9.56 -8.24
C MET A 629 15.37 10.17 -7.12
N GLN A 630 15.83 10.06 -5.87
CA GLN A 630 15.13 10.59 -4.70
C GLN A 630 15.10 12.11 -4.73
N LEU A 631 16.26 12.73 -4.99
CA LEU A 631 16.40 14.18 -5.09
C LEU A 631 15.76 14.73 -6.36
N LEU A 632 15.94 14.05 -7.50
CA LEU A 632 15.40 14.50 -8.79
C LEU A 632 13.87 14.62 -8.78
N ALA A 633 13.17 13.73 -8.08
CA ALA A 633 11.72 13.85 -7.92
C ALA A 633 11.32 15.13 -7.15
N GLY A 634 12.09 15.50 -6.12
CA GLY A 634 11.94 16.77 -5.41
C GLY A 634 12.25 17.98 -6.30
N ILE A 635 13.30 17.90 -7.13
CA ILE A 635 13.62 18.95 -8.11
C ILE A 635 12.46 19.13 -9.08
N LYS A 636 11.90 18.05 -9.65
CA LYS A 636 10.74 18.13 -10.55
C LYS A 636 9.55 18.79 -9.88
N LEU A 637 9.23 18.42 -8.64
CA LEU A 637 8.10 19.00 -7.92
C LEU A 637 8.31 20.50 -7.63
N CYS A 638 9.41 20.85 -6.97
CA CYS A 638 9.65 22.20 -6.47
C CYS A 638 9.97 23.20 -7.58
N THR A 639 10.54 22.71 -8.69
CA THR A 639 11.15 23.57 -9.71
C THR A 639 10.61 23.31 -11.12
N GLY A 640 9.99 22.16 -11.39
CA GLY A 640 9.47 21.81 -12.72
C GLY A 640 10.53 21.48 -13.78
N ARG A 641 11.81 21.34 -13.41
CA ARG A 641 12.90 21.04 -14.35
C ARG A 641 12.84 19.60 -14.87
N VAL A 642 13.44 19.39 -16.05
CA VAL A 642 13.46 18.10 -16.74
C VAL A 642 14.47 17.17 -16.09
N LEU A 643 14.10 15.90 -15.95
CA LEU A 643 14.92 14.91 -15.26
C LEU A 643 15.64 13.98 -16.25
N THR A 644 16.83 13.54 -15.88
CA THR A 644 17.46 12.42 -16.59
C THR A 644 16.89 11.08 -16.18
N ASN A 645 16.57 10.89 -14.90
CA ASN A 645 16.06 9.65 -14.33
C ASN A 645 15.11 9.98 -13.18
N HIS A 646 14.25 9.04 -12.82
CA HIS A 646 13.24 9.18 -11.79
C HIS A 646 12.87 7.80 -11.22
N PRO A 647 12.22 7.71 -10.04
CA PRO A 647 12.00 6.45 -9.32
C PRO A 647 10.88 5.60 -9.97
N HIS A 648 11.13 5.08 -11.16
CA HIS A 648 10.24 4.17 -11.88
C HIS A 648 11.04 2.98 -12.43
N TYR A 649 11.15 1.95 -11.61
CA TYR A 649 12.06 0.83 -11.84
C TYR A 649 11.52 -0.24 -12.79
N GLU A 650 10.24 -0.18 -13.14
CA GLU A 650 9.57 -1.17 -13.98
C GLU A 650 10.13 -1.14 -15.41
N ASP A 651 10.58 0.03 -15.85
CA ASP A 651 11.16 0.24 -17.17
C ASP A 651 12.65 -0.14 -17.20
N LYS A 652 13.00 -1.04 -18.13
CA LYS A 652 14.37 -1.53 -18.29
C LYS A 652 15.34 -0.45 -18.77
N ASP A 653 14.92 0.38 -19.72
CA ASP A 653 15.77 1.44 -20.27
C ASP A 653 16.06 2.50 -19.20
N LEU A 654 15.07 2.83 -18.38
CA LEU A 654 15.21 3.80 -17.31
C LEU A 654 16.10 3.28 -16.17
N ARG A 655 16.05 1.97 -15.87
CA ARG A 655 17.01 1.34 -14.94
C ARG A 655 18.44 1.41 -15.45
N GLU A 656 18.66 1.04 -16.72
CA GLU A 656 20.00 1.16 -17.32
C GLU A 656 20.46 2.63 -17.32
N ARG A 657 19.59 3.56 -17.71
CA ARG A 657 19.89 4.99 -17.67
C ARG A 657 20.21 5.48 -16.25
N THR A 658 19.51 4.99 -15.23
CA THR A 658 19.80 5.29 -13.82
C THR A 658 21.17 4.76 -13.40
N LYS A 659 21.50 3.51 -13.77
CA LYS A 659 22.83 2.93 -13.56
C LYS A 659 23.93 3.76 -14.22
N GLN A 660 23.68 4.29 -15.41
CA GLN A 660 24.58 5.21 -16.12
C GLN A 660 24.73 6.54 -15.38
N VAL A 661 23.63 7.17 -14.92
CA VAL A 661 23.69 8.40 -14.11
C VAL A 661 24.50 8.18 -12.83
N TYR A 662 24.36 7.02 -12.19
CA TYR A 662 25.06 6.69 -10.95
C TYR A 662 26.57 6.46 -11.13
N GLN A 663 27.09 6.37 -12.35
CA GLN A 663 28.54 6.30 -12.58
C GLN A 663 29.31 7.53 -12.06
N VAL A 664 28.63 8.64 -11.77
CA VAL A 664 29.23 9.79 -11.05
C VAL A 664 29.72 9.43 -9.63
N TYR A 665 29.21 8.34 -9.05
CA TYR A 665 29.65 7.82 -7.75
C TYR A 665 30.66 6.67 -7.89
N ALA A 666 30.98 6.24 -9.12
CA ALA A 666 31.92 5.16 -9.39
C ALA A 666 33.37 5.66 -9.55
N ARG A 667 34.31 4.70 -9.64
CA ARG A 667 35.72 4.93 -9.97
C ARG A 667 35.94 4.96 -11.48
N ARG A 668 35.69 6.11 -12.10
CA ARG A 668 35.67 6.33 -13.56
C ARG A 668 36.41 7.62 -13.92
N SER A 669 36.92 7.69 -15.15
CA SER A 669 37.59 8.89 -15.67
C SER A 669 36.59 10.04 -15.88
N PRO A 670 37.02 11.32 -15.80
CA PRO A 670 36.14 12.45 -16.04
C PRO A 670 35.60 12.50 -17.48
N GLU A 671 36.35 12.00 -18.45
CA GLU A 671 35.94 11.92 -19.86
C GLU A 671 34.78 10.94 -20.04
N GLU A 672 34.87 9.73 -19.47
CA GLU A 672 33.80 8.73 -19.54
C GLU A 672 32.52 9.25 -18.89
N VAL A 673 32.62 9.85 -17.69
CA VAL A 673 31.46 10.42 -17.00
C VAL A 673 30.85 11.56 -17.82
N TYR A 674 31.68 12.42 -18.43
CA TYR A 674 31.20 13.50 -19.29
C TYR A 674 30.43 12.98 -20.51
N ASP A 675 30.96 11.96 -21.18
CA ASP A 675 30.32 11.34 -22.35
C ASP A 675 28.97 10.70 -21.98
N ILE A 676 28.90 10.02 -20.82
CA ILE A 676 27.64 9.49 -20.28
C ILE A 676 26.63 10.61 -20.05
N MET A 677 27.03 11.70 -19.37
CA MET A 677 26.13 12.83 -19.08
C MET A 677 25.62 13.49 -20.37
N LYS A 678 26.47 13.60 -21.41
CA LYS A 678 26.07 14.12 -22.72
C LYS A 678 25.13 13.18 -23.48
N ALA A 679 25.40 11.88 -23.45
CA ALA A 679 24.54 10.87 -24.07
C ALA A 679 23.13 10.92 -23.47
N ILE A 680 23.04 11.08 -22.16
CA ILE A 680 21.78 11.18 -21.42
C ILE A 680 21.12 12.55 -21.61
N GLY A 681 21.89 13.60 -21.88
CA GLY A 681 21.38 14.95 -22.13
C GLY A 681 21.30 15.83 -20.89
N ALA A 682 22.17 15.60 -19.90
CA ALA A 682 22.25 16.41 -18.70
C ALA A 682 22.95 17.75 -18.95
N ASP A 683 22.37 18.83 -18.42
CA ASP A 683 23.03 20.14 -18.35
C ASP A 683 23.73 20.34 -17.01
N TYR A 684 23.14 19.79 -15.94
CA TYR A 684 23.64 19.86 -14.57
C TYR A 684 23.67 18.48 -13.93
N VAL A 685 24.70 18.24 -13.11
CA VAL A 685 24.87 17.03 -12.29
C VAL A 685 24.88 17.46 -10.83
N VAL A 686 23.99 16.88 -10.02
CA VAL A 686 23.91 17.09 -8.58
C VAL A 686 24.56 15.91 -7.88
N LEU A 687 25.60 16.18 -7.11
CA LEU A 687 26.30 15.20 -6.28
C LEU A 687 25.90 15.38 -4.82
N GLU A 688 25.60 14.27 -4.17
CA GLU A 688 25.23 14.22 -2.76
C GLU A 688 26.38 13.66 -1.92
N ASN A 689 26.75 14.41 -0.88
CA ASN A 689 27.78 13.95 0.06
C ASN A 689 27.37 12.69 0.82
N SER A 690 26.07 12.55 1.14
CA SER A 690 25.51 11.37 1.81
C SER A 690 25.78 10.08 1.03
N ILE A 691 25.72 10.13 -0.31
CA ILE A 691 26.01 9.00 -1.20
C ILE A 691 27.52 8.88 -1.42
N CYS A 692 28.19 10.00 -1.73
CA CYS A 692 29.62 10.04 -2.01
C CYS A 692 30.51 9.63 -0.82
N TYR A 693 30.00 9.70 0.42
CA TYR A 693 30.68 9.25 1.65
C TYR A 693 29.86 8.26 2.49
N GLU A 694 28.87 7.59 1.90
CA GLU A 694 28.02 6.62 2.58
C GLU A 694 28.79 5.55 3.38
N ARG A 695 28.52 5.50 4.69
CA ARG A 695 29.07 4.50 5.63
C ARG A 695 28.01 3.66 6.34
N ARG A 696 26.72 3.99 6.17
CA ARG A 696 25.60 3.36 6.88
C ARG A 696 25.48 1.87 6.54
N HIS A 697 25.56 1.55 5.25
CA HIS A 697 25.43 0.19 4.77
C HIS A 697 26.74 -0.60 4.94
N ARG A 698 26.61 -1.90 5.19
CA ARG A 698 27.74 -2.83 5.25
C ARG A 698 28.44 -2.91 3.89
N ARG A 699 29.73 -3.26 3.89
CA ARG A 699 30.51 -3.47 2.66
C ARG A 699 29.81 -4.48 1.76
N GLY A 700 29.69 -4.16 0.47
CA GLY A 700 28.95 -4.94 -0.53
C GLY A 700 27.49 -4.51 -0.71
N CYS A 701 26.97 -3.62 0.15
CA CYS A 701 25.61 -3.09 0.07
C CYS A 701 25.52 -1.56 0.01
N ARG A 702 26.66 -0.86 -0.03
CA ARG A 702 26.71 0.57 -0.31
C ARG A 702 26.53 0.80 -1.80
N LEU A 703 25.87 1.89 -2.22
CA LEU A 703 25.69 2.17 -3.65
C LEU A 703 27.03 2.18 -4.41
N ARG A 704 28.08 2.74 -3.80
CA ARG A 704 29.43 2.75 -4.35
C ARG A 704 30.00 1.35 -4.60
N ASP A 705 29.76 0.42 -3.68
CA ASP A 705 30.30 -0.93 -3.72
C ASP A 705 29.59 -1.71 -4.83
N LEU A 706 28.28 -1.52 -4.96
CA LEU A 706 27.48 -2.10 -6.03
C LEU A 706 27.94 -1.62 -7.41
N LEU A 707 28.29 -0.33 -7.54
CA LEU A 707 28.85 0.22 -8.78
C LEU A 707 30.24 -0.32 -9.08
N ASP A 708 31.09 -0.47 -8.06
CA ASP A 708 32.44 -1.03 -8.22
C ASP A 708 32.35 -2.50 -8.66
N LEU A 709 31.51 -3.33 -8.02
CA LEU A 709 31.23 -4.71 -8.42
C LEU A 709 30.68 -4.83 -9.85
N ALA A 710 29.74 -3.94 -10.22
CA ALA A 710 29.14 -3.91 -11.55
C ALA A 710 30.12 -3.48 -12.64
N ASN A 711 31.16 -2.73 -12.27
CA ASN A 711 32.25 -2.31 -13.16
C ASN A 711 33.46 -3.28 -13.14
N GLY A 712 33.44 -4.33 -12.32
CA GLY A 712 34.57 -5.27 -12.19
C GLY A 712 35.70 -4.78 -11.29
N HIS A 713 35.45 -3.77 -10.45
CA HIS A 713 36.44 -3.16 -9.57
C HIS A 713 36.37 -3.71 -8.14
N ILE A 714 37.52 -3.71 -7.46
CA ILE A 714 37.63 -4.02 -6.03
C ILE A 714 36.90 -2.96 -5.19
N MET A 715 36.08 -3.40 -4.22
CA MET A 715 35.33 -2.54 -3.31
C MET A 715 36.21 -1.92 -2.21
N ASP A 716 35.80 -0.75 -1.70
CA ASP A 716 36.49 -0.04 -0.62
C ASP A 716 36.40 -0.79 0.74
N GLY A 717 37.48 -0.70 1.53
CA GLY A 717 37.54 -1.20 2.92
C GLY A 717 37.97 -2.68 3.05
N ASP A 718 38.14 -3.12 4.30
CA ASP A 718 38.65 -4.46 4.61
C ASP A 718 37.64 -5.57 4.31
N GLY A 719 38.15 -6.72 3.85
CA GLY A 719 37.39 -7.96 3.66
C GLY A 719 37.71 -8.66 2.33
N LYS A 720 37.18 -9.87 2.16
CA LYS A 720 37.47 -10.71 0.98
C LYS A 720 36.78 -10.16 -0.28
N ASN A 721 37.55 -10.07 -1.36
CA ASN A 721 37.05 -9.73 -2.70
C ASN A 721 36.97 -11.01 -3.54
N ASP A 722 36.07 -11.02 -4.52
CA ASP A 722 36.05 -12.06 -5.55
C ASP A 722 37.35 -12.02 -6.37
N GLN A 723 37.86 -13.19 -6.76
CA GLN A 723 39.18 -13.33 -7.40
C GLN A 723 39.27 -12.68 -8.80
N ASP A 724 38.14 -12.37 -9.41
CA ASP A 724 38.02 -11.78 -10.74
C ASP A 724 37.94 -10.24 -10.73
N LEU A 725 38.01 -9.60 -9.56
CA LEU A 725 37.97 -8.15 -9.40
C LEU A 725 39.34 -7.50 -9.54
N VAL A 726 39.40 -6.39 -10.28
CA VAL A 726 40.64 -5.66 -10.59
C VAL A 726 40.69 -4.34 -9.80
N PRO A 727 41.87 -3.87 -9.36
CA PRO A 727 42.00 -2.51 -8.83
C PRO A 727 41.62 -1.47 -9.89
N ALA A 728 40.79 -0.49 -9.52
CA ALA A 728 40.42 0.60 -10.43
C ALA A 728 41.61 1.54 -10.69
N THR A 729 41.76 1.99 -11.94
CA THR A 729 42.83 2.90 -12.38
C THR A 729 42.60 4.36 -12.00
N HIS A 730 41.34 4.75 -11.78
CA HIS A 730 40.94 6.12 -11.49
C HIS A 730 40.41 6.26 -10.05
N PRO A 731 40.58 7.45 -9.43
CA PRO A 731 39.91 7.75 -8.18
C PRO A 731 38.39 7.83 -8.37
N ARG A 732 37.64 7.84 -7.26
CA ARG A 732 36.19 8.00 -7.29
C ARG A 732 35.81 9.39 -7.79
N PHE A 733 34.94 9.48 -8.79
CA PHE A 733 34.63 10.74 -9.47
C PHE A 733 34.11 11.81 -8.52
N CYS A 734 33.16 11.47 -7.64
CA CYS A 734 32.53 12.42 -6.72
C CYS A 734 33.49 13.04 -5.67
N GLU A 735 34.65 12.41 -5.44
CA GLU A 735 35.73 12.95 -4.59
C GLU A 735 36.72 13.75 -5.43
N ALA A 736 37.16 13.20 -6.56
CA ALA A 736 38.18 13.80 -7.42
C ALA A 736 37.73 15.11 -8.08
N VAL A 737 36.44 15.21 -8.46
CA VAL A 737 35.88 16.43 -9.09
C VAL A 737 35.94 17.66 -8.16
N LYS A 738 35.99 17.45 -6.83
CA LYS A 738 36.07 18.53 -5.85
C LYS A 738 37.48 19.12 -5.73
N MET A 739 38.49 18.39 -6.18
CA MET A 739 39.89 18.84 -6.15
C MET A 739 40.22 19.85 -7.25
N ASP A 740 39.23 20.21 -8.09
CA ASP A 740 39.32 21.23 -9.14
C ASP A 740 40.52 21.04 -10.10
N ALA A 741 40.95 19.79 -10.30
CA ALA A 741 42.01 19.44 -11.24
C ALA A 741 41.64 19.79 -12.69
N VAL A 742 42.64 20.13 -13.51
CA VAL A 742 42.45 20.66 -14.88
C VAL A 742 41.60 19.74 -15.76
N SER A 743 41.78 18.42 -15.66
CA SER A 743 40.99 17.43 -16.41
C SER A 743 39.50 17.47 -16.09
N TYR A 744 39.14 17.75 -14.83
CA TYR A 744 37.75 17.85 -14.39
C TYR A 744 37.14 19.21 -14.72
N THR A 745 37.87 20.30 -14.43
CA THR A 745 37.40 21.67 -14.68
C THR A 745 37.27 21.99 -16.17
N ALA A 746 37.99 21.27 -17.04
CA ALA A 746 37.83 21.35 -18.49
C ALA A 746 36.45 20.86 -18.98
N LEU A 747 35.80 19.95 -18.24
CA LEU A 747 34.55 19.29 -18.63
C LEU A 747 33.35 19.70 -17.75
N PHE A 748 33.60 20.00 -16.49
CA PHE A 748 32.60 20.33 -15.47
C PHE A 748 32.92 21.68 -14.83
N THR A 749 31.89 22.47 -14.54
CA THR A 749 32.03 23.73 -13.79
C THR A 749 31.15 23.70 -12.56
N ARG A 750 31.75 23.84 -11.37
CA ARG A 750 30.98 23.95 -10.12
C ARG A 750 30.18 25.25 -10.14
N THR A 751 28.85 25.16 -9.99
CA THR A 751 27.93 26.31 -10.04
C THR A 751 27.17 26.54 -8.75
N PHE A 752 27.07 25.51 -7.90
CA PHE A 752 26.48 25.60 -6.57
C PHE A 752 27.17 24.63 -5.62
N GLN A 753 27.28 25.02 -4.37
CA GLN A 753 27.82 24.20 -3.30
C GLN A 753 27.19 24.62 -1.98
N ASN A 754 26.70 23.64 -1.22
CA ASN A 754 26.43 23.78 0.20
C ASN A 754 26.97 22.56 0.97
N LYS A 755 26.53 22.36 2.21
CA LYS A 755 27.04 21.27 3.06
C LYS A 755 26.70 19.88 2.51
N THR A 756 25.54 19.73 1.89
CA THR A 756 25.01 18.44 1.44
C THR A 756 25.18 18.21 -0.06
N PHE A 757 25.02 19.25 -0.89
CA PHE A 757 24.93 19.16 -2.34
C PHE A 757 26.03 19.96 -3.05
N HIS A 758 26.57 19.36 -4.12
CA HIS A 758 27.47 20.02 -5.06
C HIS A 758 26.90 19.90 -6.47
N VAL A 759 26.67 21.03 -7.14
CA VAL A 759 26.12 21.05 -8.50
C VAL A 759 27.20 21.45 -9.51
N TYR A 760 27.36 20.62 -10.52
CA TYR A 760 28.29 20.82 -11.62
C TYR A 760 27.55 20.99 -12.94
N ARG A 761 27.83 22.07 -13.66
CA ARG A 761 27.38 22.28 -15.03
C ARG A 761 28.26 21.50 -16.00
N VAL A 762 27.64 20.73 -16.87
CA VAL A 762 28.33 19.96 -17.92
C VAL A 762 28.63 20.89 -19.10
N LYS A 763 29.92 21.20 -19.34
CA LYS A 763 30.31 22.12 -20.41
C LYS A 763 29.82 21.63 -21.78
N LYS A 764 29.50 22.54 -22.69
CA LYS A 764 29.19 22.16 -24.08
C LYS A 764 30.52 21.96 -24.80
N LYS A 765 30.63 20.91 -25.62
CA LYS A 765 31.81 20.70 -26.49
C LYS A 765 31.89 21.94 -27.38
N ARG A 766 33.00 22.69 -27.31
CA ARG A 766 33.27 23.81 -28.23
C ARG A 766 33.29 23.21 -29.64
N THR A 767 32.24 23.44 -30.43
CA THR A 767 32.30 23.20 -31.86
C THR A 767 33.36 24.15 -32.39
N LYS A 768 34.44 23.63 -32.98
CA LYS A 768 35.42 24.46 -33.72
C LYS A 768 34.62 25.21 -34.80
N GLY A 769 34.36 26.50 -34.60
CA GLY A 769 33.61 27.32 -35.57
C GLY A 769 32.74 28.46 -35.02
N SER A 770 32.69 28.74 -33.72
CA SER A 770 32.01 29.95 -33.19
C SER A 770 33.04 31.01 -32.79
N PRO A 771 32.99 32.26 -33.30
CA PRO A 771 33.91 33.31 -32.89
C PRO A 771 33.69 33.66 -31.41
N GLU A 772 34.76 34.01 -30.70
CA GLU A 772 34.70 34.52 -29.34
C GLU A 772 33.86 35.81 -29.29
N PRO A 773 32.95 36.00 -28.32
CA PRO A 773 32.46 37.32 -28.02
C PRO A 773 33.63 38.10 -27.41
N SER A 774 34.16 39.03 -28.19
CA SER A 774 35.11 40.05 -27.76
C SER A 774 34.63 40.73 -26.49
N ALA A 775 35.56 40.92 -25.55
CA ALA A 775 35.37 41.60 -24.28
C ALA A 775 34.55 42.89 -24.46
N ALA A 776 33.33 42.90 -23.92
CA ALA A 776 32.57 44.12 -23.73
C ALA A 776 33.14 44.82 -22.50
N GLN A 777 33.71 46.01 -22.73
CA GLN A 777 34.14 46.96 -21.71
C GLN A 777 33.02 47.23 -20.71
N GLN A 778 33.37 47.25 -19.42
CA GLN A 778 32.57 47.85 -18.36
C GLN A 778 32.33 49.34 -18.71
N PRO A 779 31.09 49.86 -18.64
CA PRO A 779 30.89 51.28 -18.53
C PRO A 779 31.10 51.69 -17.06
N ASP A 780 32.02 52.62 -16.86
CA ASP A 780 32.09 53.45 -15.65
C ASP A 780 30.72 54.07 -15.36
N GLN A 781 30.27 53.97 -14.12
CA GLN A 781 29.28 54.86 -13.54
C GLN A 781 29.86 55.44 -12.26
N ASP A 782 30.45 56.63 -12.42
CA ASP A 782 30.49 57.66 -11.39
C ASP A 782 29.08 58.25 -11.19
N LEU A 783 28.80 58.59 -9.92
CA LEU A 783 27.60 59.20 -9.29
C LEU A 783 26.40 58.31 -8.99
#